data_AF-U2A7U4-F1
#
_entry.id   AF-U2A7U4-F1
#
_cell.length_a   1.000
_cell.length_b   1.000
_cell.length_c   1.000
_cell.angle_alpha   90.00
_cell.angle_beta   90.00
_cell.angle_gamma   90.00
#
_symmetry.space_group_name_H-M   'P 1'
#
loop_
_entity.id
_entity.type
_entity.pdbx_description
1 polymer ?
#
loop_
_entity_poly.entity_id
_entity_poly.type
_entity_poly.pdbx_seq_one_letter_code
_entity_poly.pdbx_strand_id
1 'polypeptide(L)'
;MEQRWFSSEDIRNYYNKNKNFEGIKNCGKRSAEELMRISSLDFLEKVKEEDLLNKQLLASFKKLTPPQKEIIESYIKMLTANLSPRLKNTLDLYFIQGISLQAFELFYMKAQEKAIKIKGIGRRNILDLENYFDKIKYFIVEVSKVENSEKVLLFKDLCVDKNIYPLNDIPVMVTRLGFFKVVDYLLTTPILFDESKIKLFSKAFKFYRHTTGLKLREIGKQMNITHERVRQIRNQTICDLFKKLPIVRAFDDELLVQNHIQTSGDIIFLTPEQVAVINQKSHTDFTDGFVHFILCIYLDKYQLVGNLSDVLFPHFSKKKNRHNWKNIYLVTKDIHPYLDWETLVLDICSLLEKKTAKQYEISLREKIAPYLAATPYLLDRVSKVVALILRQEFDLQIKGDTLTIPRNTYKQINEYAYEALEALGTPSYVKEIAEKVKELYPKTNFTYAGIRSSLKREYGFVPIGRSSNFGLKKWENTVENFKGGTIRDITKEFLLQQKEPQTLEQITSYLLQYRPHTNAKSILTNLKADTSDTFIFFNNSQIGLTQITYPEAYGLQVEQPVKKRTWEENYQAMTLFLQKNNRLPLSSDKHLEAIVLYRWMSVQRNLIKNGRVSQEKKDLFQALINRNYEDITS
;
A
#
# COMPACT_ATOMS: atom_id res chain seq x y z
N MET A 1 27.07 69.51 -32.31
CA MET A 1 25.82 70.11 -32.81
C MET A 1 24.75 69.92 -31.75
N GLU A 2 24.00 70.95 -31.35
CA GLU A 2 22.80 70.76 -30.50
C GLU A 2 21.64 70.36 -31.41
N GLN A 3 21.21 69.10 -31.31
CA GLN A 3 20.09 68.56 -32.08
C GLN A 3 18.86 68.50 -31.16
N ARG A 4 17.74 69.06 -31.60
CA ARG A 4 16.43 68.89 -30.93
C ARG A 4 15.55 68.00 -31.80
N TRP A 5 14.97 66.98 -31.19
CA TRP A 5 14.00 66.07 -31.80
C TRP A 5 12.69 66.22 -31.04
N PHE A 6 11.57 66.28 -31.77
CA PHE A 6 10.23 66.50 -31.21
C PHE A 6 9.36 65.24 -31.33
N SER A 7 9.79 64.26 -32.11
CA SER A 7 9.15 62.95 -32.26
C SER A 7 10.17 61.81 -32.37
N SER A 8 9.72 60.57 -32.15
CA SER A 8 10.51 59.36 -32.42
C SER A 8 10.85 59.21 -33.91
N GLU A 9 10.01 59.74 -34.81
CA GLU A 9 10.28 59.76 -36.25
C GLU A 9 11.44 60.70 -36.59
N ASP A 10 11.62 61.83 -35.88
CA ASP A 10 12.78 62.71 -36.06
C ASP A 10 14.10 62.00 -35.72
N ILE A 11 14.08 61.18 -34.68
CA ILE A 11 15.22 60.36 -34.23
C ILE A 11 15.56 59.31 -35.30
N ARG A 12 14.54 58.63 -35.86
CA ARG A 12 14.72 57.67 -36.95
C ARG A 12 15.20 58.32 -38.23
N ASN A 13 14.64 59.45 -38.62
CA ASN A 13 15.06 60.19 -39.81
C ASN A 13 16.52 60.62 -39.69
N TYR A 14 16.93 61.06 -38.50
CA TYR A 14 18.33 61.36 -38.21
C TYR A 14 19.22 60.11 -38.34
N TYR A 15 18.81 58.97 -37.75
CA TYR A 15 19.57 57.72 -37.86
C TYR A 15 19.65 57.20 -39.30
N ASN A 16 18.56 57.27 -40.06
CA ASN A 16 18.52 56.85 -41.46
C ASN A 16 19.49 57.65 -42.31
N LYS A 17 19.62 58.95 -42.03
CA LYS A 17 20.51 59.89 -42.71
C LYS A 17 21.98 59.72 -42.31
N ASN A 18 22.28 59.57 -41.02
CA ASN A 18 23.65 59.63 -40.50
C ASN A 18 24.23 58.26 -40.10
N LYS A 19 23.39 57.21 -40.04
CA LYS A 19 23.70 55.82 -39.66
C LYS A 19 24.33 55.62 -38.28
N ASN A 20 24.48 56.68 -37.49
CA ASN A 20 24.91 56.66 -36.10
C ASN A 20 24.39 57.91 -35.38
N PHE A 21 24.64 57.99 -34.07
CA PHE A 21 24.37 59.16 -33.23
C PHE A 21 25.66 59.75 -32.63
N GLU A 22 26.81 59.40 -33.19
CA GLU A 22 28.12 59.83 -32.70
C GLU A 22 28.34 61.32 -33.03
N GLY A 23 28.96 62.07 -32.11
CA GLY A 23 29.20 63.51 -32.29
C GLY A 23 28.02 64.43 -31.92
N ILE A 24 26.88 63.88 -31.47
CA ILE A 24 25.82 64.66 -30.84
C ILE A 24 26.28 65.11 -29.45
N LYS A 25 26.12 66.41 -29.17
CA LYS A 25 26.52 66.99 -27.87
C LYS A 25 25.74 66.29 -26.75
N ASN A 26 26.45 65.81 -25.73
CA ASN A 26 25.93 65.04 -24.59
C ASN A 26 25.34 63.65 -24.93
N CYS A 27 25.62 63.09 -26.12
CA CYS A 27 25.24 61.73 -26.47
C CYS A 27 26.44 60.77 -26.27
N GLY A 28 26.49 60.10 -25.11
CA GLY A 28 27.47 59.05 -24.84
C GLY A 28 27.08 57.71 -25.46
N LYS A 29 27.98 56.72 -25.41
CA LYS A 29 27.77 55.38 -26.00
C LYS A 29 26.43 54.74 -25.63
N ARG A 30 26.04 54.81 -24.35
CA ARG A 30 24.76 54.28 -23.86
C ARG A 30 23.54 55.03 -24.42
N SER A 31 23.62 56.36 -24.50
CA SER A 31 22.53 57.17 -25.08
C SER A 31 22.40 56.93 -26.58
N ALA A 32 23.51 56.71 -27.29
CA ALA A 32 23.50 56.32 -28.70
C ALA A 32 22.83 54.96 -28.90
N GLU A 33 23.11 53.97 -28.05
CA GLU A 33 22.44 52.67 -28.06
C GLU A 33 20.92 52.77 -27.78
N GLU A 34 20.52 53.61 -26.83
CA GLU A 34 19.10 53.86 -26.54
C GLU A 34 18.39 54.52 -27.75
N LEU A 35 19.02 55.48 -28.42
CA LEU A 35 18.49 56.13 -29.63
C LEU A 35 18.45 55.19 -30.85
N MET A 36 19.41 54.28 -30.97
CA MET A 36 19.40 53.21 -31.99
C MET A 36 18.21 52.26 -31.80
N ARG A 37 17.83 51.96 -30.55
CA ARG A 37 16.63 51.16 -30.28
C ARG A 37 15.35 51.91 -30.66
N ILE A 38 15.26 53.19 -30.33
CA ILE A 38 14.09 54.04 -30.66
C ILE A 38 13.91 54.18 -32.18
N SER A 39 15.00 54.16 -32.95
CA SER A 39 14.95 54.27 -34.42
C SER A 39 14.66 52.95 -35.14
N SER A 40 14.53 51.83 -34.42
CA SER A 40 14.19 50.53 -35.01
C SER A 40 12.73 50.50 -35.50
N LEU A 41 12.50 49.78 -36.61
CA LEU A 41 11.16 49.56 -37.18
C LEU A 41 10.21 48.92 -36.15
N ASP A 42 10.69 47.88 -35.44
CA ASP A 42 9.94 47.17 -34.40
C ASP A 42 9.49 48.10 -33.25
N PHE A 43 10.34 49.04 -32.83
CA PHE A 43 9.96 50.02 -31.81
C PHE A 43 8.85 50.97 -32.29
N LEU A 44 8.95 51.48 -33.52
CA LEU A 44 7.95 52.41 -34.04
C LEU A 44 6.61 51.74 -34.37
N GLU A 45 6.63 50.48 -34.81
CA GLU A 45 5.41 49.69 -34.97
C GLU A 45 4.70 49.51 -33.64
N LYS A 46 5.43 49.15 -32.57
CA LYS A 46 4.87 49.05 -31.21
C LYS A 46 4.28 50.35 -30.70
N VAL A 47 4.95 51.49 -30.93
CA VAL A 47 4.42 52.82 -30.56
C VAL A 47 3.12 53.13 -31.32
N LYS A 48 3.04 52.79 -32.60
CA LYS A 48 1.82 52.99 -33.41
C LYS A 48 0.67 52.10 -32.96
N GLU A 49 0.95 50.84 -32.62
CA GLU A 49 -0.03 49.90 -32.08
C GLU A 49 -0.57 50.40 -30.73
N GLU A 50 0.31 50.88 -29.85
CA GLU A 50 -0.08 51.44 -28.56
C GLU A 50 -0.93 52.71 -28.74
N ASP A 51 -0.56 53.62 -29.65
CA ASP A 51 -1.34 54.80 -30.00
C ASP A 51 -2.74 54.45 -30.54
N LEU A 52 -2.84 53.41 -31.37
CA LEU A 52 -4.11 52.92 -31.90
C LEU A 52 -5.00 52.35 -30.77
N LEU A 53 -4.42 51.52 -29.91
CA LEU A 53 -5.10 50.94 -28.75
C LEU A 53 -5.60 52.04 -27.81
N ASN A 54 -4.77 53.05 -27.54
CA ASN A 54 -5.12 54.19 -26.70
C ASN A 54 -6.31 54.97 -27.27
N LYS A 55 -6.33 55.23 -28.59
CA LYS A 55 -7.48 55.88 -29.27
C LYS A 55 -8.76 55.04 -29.18
N GLN A 56 -8.65 53.73 -29.39
CA GLN A 56 -9.79 52.81 -29.28
C GLN A 56 -10.33 52.73 -27.85
N LEU A 57 -9.46 52.72 -26.85
CA LEU A 57 -9.84 52.68 -25.46
C LEU A 57 -10.59 53.95 -25.04
N LEU A 58 -10.10 55.13 -25.43
CA LEU A 58 -10.79 56.41 -25.19
C LEU A 58 -12.17 56.48 -25.86
N ALA A 59 -12.30 55.91 -27.07
CA ALA A 59 -13.59 55.78 -27.74
C ALA A 59 -14.52 54.79 -27.01
N SER A 60 -13.96 53.71 -26.47
CA SER A 60 -14.69 52.68 -25.75
C SER A 60 -15.32 53.22 -24.47
N PHE A 61 -14.58 53.96 -23.63
CA PHE A 61 -15.11 54.55 -22.40
C PHE A 61 -16.39 55.37 -22.61
N LYS A 62 -16.47 56.11 -23.72
CA LYS A 62 -17.62 56.95 -24.08
C LYS A 62 -18.86 56.15 -24.51
N LYS A 63 -18.71 54.87 -24.89
CA LYS A 63 -19.76 54.05 -25.51
C LYS A 63 -20.23 52.87 -24.65
N LEU A 64 -19.59 52.60 -23.51
CA LEU A 64 -19.94 51.46 -22.66
C LEU A 64 -21.37 51.54 -22.12
N THR A 65 -22.14 50.47 -22.31
CA THR A 65 -23.46 50.26 -21.73
C THR A 65 -23.38 49.83 -20.25
N PRO A 66 -24.45 49.98 -19.45
CA PRO A 66 -24.43 49.56 -18.04
C PRO A 66 -24.02 48.10 -17.80
N PRO A 67 -24.53 47.09 -18.55
CA PRO A 67 -24.10 45.69 -18.37
C PRO A 67 -22.61 45.47 -18.68
N GLN A 68 -22.09 46.15 -19.72
CA GLN A 68 -20.67 46.09 -20.06
C GLN A 68 -19.79 46.69 -18.95
N LYS A 69 -20.21 47.83 -18.38
CA LYS A 69 -19.51 48.45 -17.24
C LYS A 69 -19.45 47.52 -16.03
N GLU A 70 -20.56 46.87 -15.69
CA GLU A 70 -20.63 45.95 -14.55
C GLU A 70 -19.67 44.75 -14.69
N ILE A 71 -19.56 44.20 -15.91
CA ILE A 71 -18.66 43.08 -16.20
C ILE A 71 -17.21 43.51 -16.13
N ILE A 72 -16.89 44.68 -16.70
CA ILE A 72 -15.55 45.25 -16.64
C ILE A 72 -15.16 45.52 -15.18
N GLU A 73 -16.06 46.06 -14.36
CA GLU A 73 -15.80 46.28 -12.93
C GLU A 73 -15.54 44.96 -12.18
N SER A 74 -16.34 43.93 -12.47
CA SER A 74 -16.14 42.61 -11.88
C SER A 74 -14.80 41.99 -12.32
N TYR A 75 -14.41 42.16 -13.58
CA TYR A 75 -13.12 41.72 -14.11
C TYR A 75 -11.94 42.44 -13.43
N ILE A 76 -12.02 43.77 -13.26
CA ILE A 76 -11.00 44.55 -12.57
C ILE A 76 -10.87 44.09 -11.12
N LYS A 77 -11.99 43.88 -10.40
CA LYS A 77 -11.98 43.36 -9.02
C LYS A 77 -11.28 41.99 -8.95
N MET A 78 -11.63 41.09 -9.87
CA MET A 78 -11.05 39.74 -9.97
C MET A 78 -9.54 39.80 -10.26
N LEU A 79 -9.10 40.55 -11.28
CA LEU A 79 -7.69 40.71 -11.60
C LEU A 79 -6.90 41.28 -10.41
N THR A 80 -7.46 42.30 -9.76
CA THR A 80 -6.84 42.96 -8.60
C THR A 80 -6.70 41.98 -7.44
N ALA A 81 -7.70 41.14 -7.18
CA ALA A 81 -7.65 40.09 -6.16
C ALA A 81 -6.56 39.05 -6.43
N ASN A 82 -6.21 38.80 -7.69
CA ASN A 82 -5.18 37.85 -8.11
C ASN A 82 -3.75 38.41 -8.13
N LEU A 83 -3.57 39.71 -7.85
CA LEU A 83 -2.23 40.32 -7.78
C LEU A 83 -1.44 39.88 -6.55
N SER A 84 -0.11 39.93 -6.68
CA SER A 84 0.80 39.68 -5.56
C SER A 84 0.59 40.72 -4.43
N PRO A 85 0.84 40.36 -3.16
CA PRO A 85 0.69 41.30 -2.04
C PRO A 85 1.47 42.61 -2.24
N ARG A 86 2.65 42.53 -2.87
CA ARG A 86 3.50 43.70 -3.15
C ARG A 86 2.88 44.65 -4.17
N LEU A 87 2.24 44.11 -5.22
CA LEU A 87 1.57 44.92 -6.24
C LEU A 87 0.26 45.50 -5.71
N LYS A 88 -0.50 44.73 -4.92
CA LYS A 88 -1.70 45.24 -4.22
C LYS A 88 -1.36 46.43 -3.34
N ASN A 89 -0.38 46.29 -2.45
CA ASN A 89 0.07 47.39 -1.58
C ASN A 89 0.52 48.62 -2.38
N THR A 90 1.06 48.42 -3.59
CA THR A 90 1.47 49.53 -4.47
C THR A 90 0.25 50.21 -5.08
N LEU A 91 -0.73 49.45 -5.55
CA LEU A 91 -1.97 49.97 -6.10
C LEU A 91 -2.81 50.68 -5.04
N ASP A 92 -2.82 50.19 -3.79
CA ASP A 92 -3.53 50.82 -2.67
C ASP A 92 -3.03 52.25 -2.38
N LEU A 93 -1.77 52.58 -2.73
CA LEU A 93 -1.25 53.95 -2.64
C LEU A 93 -1.93 54.92 -3.60
N TYR A 94 -2.42 54.42 -4.74
CA TYR A 94 -3.02 55.22 -5.81
C TYR A 94 -4.55 55.07 -5.86
N PHE A 95 -5.09 53.98 -5.31
CA PHE A 95 -6.49 53.59 -5.38
C PHE A 95 -7.03 53.22 -3.98
N ILE A 96 -7.16 54.22 -3.10
CA ILE A 96 -7.51 54.06 -1.68
C ILE A 96 -8.85 53.32 -1.48
N GLN A 97 -9.81 53.48 -2.40
CA GLN A 97 -11.12 52.81 -2.34
C GLN A 97 -11.21 51.57 -3.26
N GLY A 98 -10.06 51.07 -3.73
CA GLY A 98 -9.99 50.02 -4.75
C GLY A 98 -10.07 50.57 -6.18
N ILE A 99 -9.79 49.71 -7.15
CA ILE A 99 -9.73 50.06 -8.57
C ILE A 99 -11.11 49.82 -9.18
N SER A 100 -11.95 50.86 -9.21
CA SER A 100 -13.17 50.85 -10.02
C SER A 100 -12.86 51.16 -11.48
N LEU A 101 -13.81 50.89 -12.39
CA LEU A 101 -13.70 51.30 -13.78
C LEU A 101 -13.48 52.83 -13.91
N GLN A 102 -14.21 53.61 -13.12
CA GLN A 102 -14.05 55.06 -13.09
C GLN A 102 -12.69 55.49 -12.55
N ALA A 103 -12.19 54.85 -11.49
CA ALA A 103 -10.87 55.15 -10.95
C ALA A 103 -9.76 54.81 -11.96
N PHE A 104 -9.89 53.67 -12.65
CA PHE A 104 -9.00 53.25 -13.72
C PHE A 104 -8.99 54.27 -14.88
N GLU A 105 -10.16 54.69 -15.35
CA GLU A 105 -10.30 55.69 -16.42
C GLU A 105 -9.61 57.01 -16.03
N LEU A 106 -9.90 57.53 -14.83
CA LEU A 106 -9.30 58.78 -14.33
C LEU A 106 -7.78 58.66 -14.17
N PHE A 107 -7.29 57.53 -13.69
CA PHE A 107 -5.86 57.28 -13.56
C PHE A 107 -5.18 57.21 -14.93
N TYR A 108 -5.78 56.50 -15.88
CA TYR A 108 -5.28 56.35 -17.23
C TYR A 108 -5.26 57.69 -17.99
N MET A 109 -6.31 58.50 -17.89
CA MET A 109 -6.36 59.85 -18.45
C MET A 109 -5.27 60.75 -17.89
N LYS A 110 -5.06 60.74 -16.57
CA LYS A 110 -3.97 61.49 -15.93
C LYS A 110 -2.58 61.00 -16.35
N ALA A 111 -2.41 59.69 -16.59
CA ALA A 111 -1.15 59.12 -17.04
C ALA A 111 -0.77 59.59 -18.45
N GLN A 112 -1.76 59.77 -19.34
CA GLN A 112 -1.57 60.33 -20.68
C GLN A 112 -1.19 61.81 -20.65
N GLU A 113 -1.78 62.59 -19.74
CA GLU A 113 -1.53 64.04 -19.65
C GLU A 113 -0.19 64.39 -18.96
N LYS A 114 0.24 63.60 -17.98
CA LYS A 114 1.41 63.90 -17.14
C LYS A 114 2.15 62.63 -16.75
N ALA A 115 2.79 61.97 -17.72
CA ALA A 115 3.71 60.82 -17.55
C ALA A 115 3.97 60.43 -16.07
N ILE A 116 3.05 59.68 -15.46
CA ILE A 116 3.03 59.49 -14.01
C ILE A 116 4.16 58.53 -13.65
N LYS A 117 5.16 59.01 -12.89
CA LYS A 117 6.16 58.14 -12.27
C LYS A 117 5.56 57.48 -11.03
N ILE A 118 5.19 56.20 -11.15
CA ILE A 118 4.69 55.40 -10.04
C ILE A 118 5.86 55.12 -9.07
N LYS A 119 5.82 55.73 -7.87
CA LYS A 119 6.89 55.63 -6.86
C LYS A 119 6.83 54.26 -6.18
N GLY A 120 8.01 53.70 -5.84
CA GLY A 120 8.12 52.47 -5.04
C GLY A 120 8.24 51.16 -5.82
N ILE A 121 8.35 51.21 -7.16
CA ILE A 121 8.40 50.04 -8.03
C ILE A 121 9.82 49.80 -8.57
N GLY A 122 10.38 48.61 -8.35
CA GLY A 122 11.62 48.17 -9.00
C GLY A 122 11.36 47.62 -10.42
N ARG A 123 12.37 47.61 -11.31
CA ARG A 123 12.23 47.28 -12.76
C ARG A 123 11.30 46.10 -13.09
N ARG A 124 11.39 44.98 -12.36
CA ARG A 124 10.57 43.77 -12.63
C ARG A 124 9.08 43.98 -12.32
N ASN A 125 8.77 44.76 -11.29
CA ASN A 125 7.40 45.02 -10.86
C ASN A 125 6.71 46.05 -11.77
N ILE A 126 7.47 46.83 -12.55
CA ILE A 126 6.91 47.77 -13.55
C ILE A 126 6.24 46.97 -14.66
N LEU A 127 6.94 45.95 -15.19
CA LEU A 127 6.41 45.10 -16.27
C LEU A 127 5.14 44.33 -15.84
N ASP A 128 5.12 43.80 -14.63
CA ASP A 128 3.94 43.11 -14.09
C ASP A 128 2.74 44.05 -13.93
N LEU A 129 3.01 45.32 -13.59
CA LEU A 129 1.98 46.34 -13.46
C LEU A 129 1.48 46.82 -14.83
N GLU A 130 2.38 47.04 -15.80
CA GLU A 130 2.05 47.35 -17.18
C GLU A 130 1.14 46.26 -17.78
N ASN A 131 1.51 44.99 -17.59
CA ASN A 131 0.70 43.84 -18.03
C ASN A 131 -0.68 43.81 -17.35
N TYR A 132 -0.76 44.13 -16.05
CA TYR A 132 -2.05 44.25 -15.36
C TYR A 132 -2.94 45.34 -16.00
N PHE A 133 -2.38 46.52 -16.27
CA PHE A 133 -3.11 47.60 -16.93
C PHE A 133 -3.51 47.23 -18.34
N ASP A 134 -2.62 46.64 -19.14
CA ASP A 134 -2.89 46.26 -20.52
C ASP A 134 -4.02 45.24 -20.62
N LYS A 135 -4.05 44.23 -19.74
CA LYS A 135 -5.16 43.28 -19.68
C LYS A 135 -6.52 43.97 -19.49
N ILE A 136 -6.57 45.00 -18.63
CA ILE A 136 -7.79 45.77 -18.43
C ILE A 136 -8.11 46.59 -19.69
N LYS A 137 -7.13 47.25 -20.32
CA LYS A 137 -7.32 48.03 -21.56
C LYS A 137 -7.90 47.17 -22.68
N TYR A 138 -7.25 46.04 -22.98
CA TYR A 138 -7.70 45.11 -24.02
C TYR A 138 -9.09 44.59 -23.72
N PHE A 139 -9.36 44.23 -22.46
CA PHE A 139 -10.67 43.73 -22.09
C PHE A 139 -11.79 44.76 -22.30
N ILE A 140 -11.55 46.02 -21.93
CA ILE A 140 -12.51 47.11 -22.16
C ILE A 140 -12.80 47.26 -23.66
N VAL A 141 -11.78 47.20 -24.51
CA VAL A 141 -11.93 47.32 -25.97
C VAL A 141 -12.68 46.13 -26.58
N GLU A 142 -12.47 44.91 -26.10
CA GLU A 142 -13.20 43.74 -26.59
C GLU A 142 -14.65 43.75 -26.16
N VAL A 143 -14.93 44.05 -24.88
CA VAL A 143 -16.30 44.14 -24.36
C VAL A 143 -17.09 45.24 -25.06
N SER A 144 -16.45 46.38 -25.37
CA SER A 144 -17.13 47.50 -26.03
C SER A 144 -17.60 47.17 -27.45
N LYS A 145 -17.02 46.16 -28.10
CA LYS A 145 -17.44 45.67 -29.43
C LYS A 145 -18.67 44.77 -29.38
N VAL A 146 -19.05 44.26 -28.21
CA VAL A 146 -20.17 43.31 -28.08
C VAL A 146 -21.48 44.08 -27.95
N GLU A 147 -22.23 44.19 -29.04
CA GLU A 147 -23.49 44.96 -29.09
C GLU A 147 -24.69 44.23 -28.45
N ASN A 148 -24.67 42.89 -28.38
CA ASN A 148 -25.79 42.09 -27.86
C ASN A 148 -25.68 41.86 -26.34
N SER A 149 -26.67 42.34 -25.58
CA SER A 149 -26.70 42.29 -24.11
C SER A 149 -26.78 40.88 -23.51
N GLU A 150 -27.42 39.91 -24.18
CA GLU A 150 -27.47 38.51 -23.71
C GLU A 150 -26.10 37.83 -23.86
N LYS A 151 -25.37 38.11 -24.95
CA LYS A 151 -23.99 37.63 -25.13
C LYS A 151 -23.07 38.23 -24.07
N VAL A 152 -23.25 39.51 -23.73
CA VAL A 152 -22.50 40.18 -22.67
C VAL A 152 -22.71 39.48 -21.31
N LEU A 153 -23.93 39.06 -20.98
CA LEU A 153 -24.23 38.30 -19.76
C LEU A 153 -23.62 36.89 -19.77
N LEU A 154 -23.66 36.20 -20.91
CA LEU A 154 -23.02 34.89 -21.09
C LEU A 154 -21.49 34.96 -20.97
N PHE A 155 -20.90 36.08 -21.43
CA PHE A 155 -19.49 36.41 -21.21
C PHE A 155 -19.16 36.66 -19.73
N LYS A 156 -20.05 37.28 -18.95
CA LYS A 156 -19.89 37.45 -17.48
C LYS A 156 -19.76 36.09 -16.78
N ASP A 157 -20.68 35.18 -17.05
CA ASP A 157 -20.70 33.83 -16.48
C ASP A 157 -19.42 33.05 -16.83
N LEU A 158 -18.95 33.16 -18.07
CA LEU A 158 -17.74 32.48 -18.54
C LEU A 158 -16.48 33.08 -17.92
N CYS A 159 -16.36 34.40 -17.88
CA CYS A 159 -15.10 35.07 -17.60
C CYS A 159 -14.90 35.51 -16.15
N VAL A 160 -15.97 35.92 -15.47
CA VAL A 160 -15.94 36.46 -14.10
C VAL A 160 -16.25 35.36 -13.09
N ASP A 161 -17.34 34.60 -13.30
CA ASP A 161 -17.79 33.60 -12.31
C ASP A 161 -16.99 32.29 -12.40
N LYS A 162 -16.48 31.95 -13.58
CA LYS A 162 -15.60 30.78 -13.80
C LYS A 162 -14.10 31.11 -13.86
N ASN A 163 -13.71 32.38 -13.65
CA ASN A 163 -12.32 32.85 -13.53
C ASN A 163 -11.47 32.55 -14.79
N ILE A 164 -12.02 32.79 -15.98
CA ILE A 164 -11.45 32.39 -17.29
C ILE A 164 -10.93 33.62 -18.05
N TYR A 165 -9.61 33.81 -18.10
CA TYR A 165 -8.93 34.68 -19.08
C TYR A 165 -7.52 34.21 -19.45
N PRO A 166 -7.02 34.53 -20.67
CA PRO A 166 -7.73 34.86 -21.91
C PRO A 166 -7.73 33.65 -22.86
N LEU A 167 -8.90 33.21 -23.32
CA LEU A 167 -9.02 32.11 -24.30
C LEU A 167 -8.44 32.47 -25.68
N ASN A 168 -8.28 33.78 -25.97
CA ASN A 168 -7.82 34.29 -27.26
C ASN A 168 -6.35 33.94 -27.56
N ASP A 169 -5.55 33.58 -26.54
CA ASP A 169 -4.13 33.25 -26.69
C ASP A 169 -3.89 31.74 -26.93
N ILE A 170 -4.94 30.92 -26.93
CA ILE A 170 -4.83 29.48 -27.19
C ILE A 170 -5.08 29.22 -28.67
N PRO A 171 -4.09 28.70 -29.43
CA PRO A 171 -4.23 28.46 -30.85
C PRO A 171 -5.41 27.54 -31.16
N VAL A 172 -6.19 27.83 -32.21
CA VAL A 172 -7.33 27.00 -32.65
C VAL A 172 -6.92 25.54 -32.91
N MET A 173 -5.68 25.30 -33.34
CA MET A 173 -5.16 23.94 -33.51
C MET A 173 -5.07 23.17 -32.19
N VAL A 174 -4.75 23.85 -31.08
CA VAL A 174 -4.70 23.26 -29.73
C VAL A 174 -6.12 22.94 -29.25
N THR A 175 -7.08 23.83 -29.46
CA THR A 175 -8.46 23.65 -29.00
C THR A 175 -9.16 22.50 -29.73
N ARG A 176 -8.87 22.31 -31.02
CA ARG A 176 -9.37 21.17 -31.83
C ARG A 176 -8.90 19.80 -31.34
N LEU A 177 -7.78 19.75 -30.62
CA LEU A 177 -7.26 18.52 -30.00
C LEU A 177 -7.86 18.25 -28.61
N GLY A 178 -8.84 19.06 -28.20
CA GLY A 178 -9.63 18.89 -26.98
C GLY A 178 -8.96 19.40 -25.70
N PHE A 179 -9.72 19.38 -24.60
CA PHE A 179 -9.32 20.06 -23.35
C PHE A 179 -8.06 19.48 -22.70
N PHE A 180 -7.72 18.20 -22.92
CA PHE A 180 -6.45 17.63 -22.45
C PHE A 180 -5.25 18.32 -23.11
N LYS A 181 -5.31 18.59 -24.42
CA LYS A 181 -4.25 19.32 -25.12
C LYS A 181 -4.19 20.77 -24.69
N VAL A 182 -5.34 21.37 -24.37
CA VAL A 182 -5.37 22.70 -23.74
C VAL A 182 -4.65 22.69 -22.39
N VAL A 183 -4.87 21.70 -21.53
CA VAL A 183 -4.13 21.58 -20.26
C VAL A 183 -2.62 21.48 -20.51
N ASP A 184 -2.19 20.63 -21.44
CA ASP A 184 -0.78 20.48 -21.83
C ASP A 184 -0.17 21.82 -22.26
N TYR A 185 -0.88 22.56 -23.12
CA TYR A 185 -0.47 23.88 -23.57
C TYR A 185 -0.36 24.88 -22.41
N LEU A 186 -1.31 24.88 -21.47
CA LEU A 186 -1.27 25.76 -20.28
C LEU A 186 -0.15 25.41 -19.30
N LEU A 187 0.31 24.15 -19.28
CA LEU A 187 1.41 23.69 -18.43
C LEU A 187 2.79 23.93 -19.05
N THR A 188 2.86 24.12 -20.37
CA THR A 188 4.10 24.25 -21.14
C THR A 188 4.37 25.66 -21.64
N THR A 189 3.37 26.55 -21.59
CA THR A 189 3.49 27.95 -22.01
C THR A 189 3.30 28.92 -20.84
N PRO A 190 3.94 30.11 -20.88
CA PRO A 190 3.88 31.08 -19.79
C PRO A 190 2.54 31.82 -19.64
N ILE A 191 1.44 31.25 -20.16
CA ILE A 191 0.09 31.82 -20.13
C ILE A 191 -0.48 31.73 -18.72
N LEU A 192 -0.41 30.54 -18.10
CA LEU A 192 -1.04 30.27 -16.80
C LEU A 192 -0.06 30.30 -15.63
N PHE A 193 1.18 29.91 -15.91
CA PHE A 193 2.27 29.78 -14.95
C PHE A 193 3.50 30.49 -15.47
N ASP A 194 4.30 31.10 -14.59
CA ASP A 194 5.58 31.68 -15.01
C ASP A 194 6.57 30.58 -15.46
N GLU A 195 7.57 30.96 -16.26
CA GLU A 195 8.58 30.03 -16.78
C GLU A 195 9.31 29.25 -15.68
N SER A 196 9.46 29.83 -14.48
CA SER A 196 10.17 29.18 -13.38
C SER A 196 9.36 28.01 -12.80
N LYS A 197 8.03 28.15 -12.73
CA LYS A 197 7.10 27.08 -12.35
C LYS A 197 7.03 26.00 -13.43
N ILE A 198 6.95 26.39 -14.71
CA ILE A 198 6.92 25.44 -15.83
C ILE A 198 8.16 24.53 -15.81
N LYS A 199 9.36 25.12 -15.65
CA LYS A 199 10.63 24.37 -15.52
C LYS A 199 10.66 23.41 -14.32
N LEU A 200 9.82 23.65 -13.31
CA LEU A 200 9.71 22.82 -12.12
C LEU A 200 8.74 21.65 -12.33
N PHE A 201 7.75 21.74 -13.23
CA PHE A 201 6.73 20.71 -13.42
C PHE A 201 7.33 19.35 -13.78
N SER A 202 8.21 19.31 -14.80
CA SER A 202 8.89 18.09 -15.23
C SER A 202 9.84 17.48 -14.20
N LYS A 203 10.19 18.21 -13.13
CA LYS A 203 11.10 17.73 -12.07
C LYS A 203 10.34 17.33 -10.81
N ALA A 204 9.28 18.05 -10.48
CA ALA A 204 8.57 17.97 -9.20
C ALA A 204 7.25 17.19 -9.26
N PHE A 205 6.74 16.87 -10.45
CA PHE A 205 5.44 16.23 -10.66
C PHE A 205 5.49 15.08 -11.68
N LYS A 206 4.65 14.07 -11.46
CA LYS A 206 4.37 12.96 -12.39
C LYS A 206 3.20 13.31 -13.32
N PHE A 207 3.28 14.46 -14.00
CA PHE A 207 2.26 14.82 -15.00
C PHE A 207 2.39 13.94 -16.24
N TYR A 208 3.61 13.62 -16.65
CA TYR A 208 3.92 12.83 -17.85
C TYR A 208 4.49 11.45 -17.50
N ARG A 209 4.27 10.45 -18.38
CA ARG A 209 4.69 9.05 -18.14
C ARG A 209 6.20 8.92 -18.03
N HIS A 210 6.94 9.66 -18.83
CA HIS A 210 8.41 9.61 -18.88
C HIS A 210 9.11 10.67 -18.00
N THR A 211 8.45 11.16 -16.95
CA THR A 211 9.08 12.10 -16.01
C THR A 211 10.19 11.43 -15.20
N THR A 212 11.42 11.96 -15.31
CA THR A 212 12.59 11.50 -14.54
C THR A 212 12.41 11.65 -13.04
N GLY A 213 11.74 12.73 -12.60
CA GLY A 213 11.36 12.97 -11.21
C GLY A 213 12.55 13.13 -10.24
N LEU A 214 12.76 14.31 -9.68
CA LEU A 214 13.92 14.60 -8.84
C LEU A 214 13.56 14.73 -7.35
N LYS A 215 14.53 14.47 -6.46
CA LYS A 215 14.37 14.77 -5.03
C LYS A 215 14.34 16.27 -4.82
N LEU A 216 13.58 16.74 -3.82
CA LEU A 216 13.47 18.17 -3.49
C LEU A 216 14.82 18.87 -3.29
N ARG A 217 15.81 18.15 -2.74
CA ARG A 217 17.18 18.66 -2.57
C ARG A 217 17.90 18.87 -3.92
N GLU A 218 17.71 17.99 -4.88
CA GLU A 218 18.31 18.09 -6.22
C GLU A 218 17.67 19.22 -7.01
N ILE A 219 16.34 19.34 -6.95
CA ILE A 219 15.61 20.45 -7.56
C ILE A 219 16.09 21.79 -6.96
N GLY A 220 16.24 21.84 -5.64
CA GLY A 220 16.74 23.03 -4.94
C GLY A 220 18.13 23.45 -5.42
N LYS A 221 19.05 22.48 -5.59
CA LYS A 221 20.39 22.75 -6.15
C LYS A 221 20.32 23.29 -7.58
N GLN A 222 19.52 22.66 -8.45
CA GLN A 222 19.41 23.09 -9.86
C GLN A 222 18.76 24.46 -10.02
N MET A 223 17.82 24.81 -9.14
CA MET A 223 17.04 26.06 -9.19
C MET A 223 17.61 27.15 -8.28
N ASN A 224 18.73 26.88 -7.59
CA ASN A 224 19.34 27.75 -6.58
C ASN A 224 18.36 28.25 -5.50
N ILE A 225 17.53 27.34 -4.97
CA ILE A 225 16.57 27.59 -3.88
C ILE A 225 16.62 26.47 -2.83
N THR A 226 16.10 26.72 -1.63
CA THR A 226 16.08 25.70 -0.58
C THR A 226 15.11 24.56 -0.92
N HIS A 227 15.40 23.34 -0.45
CA HIS A 227 14.49 22.20 -0.63
C HIS A 227 13.10 22.45 -0.01
N GLU A 228 13.07 23.22 1.09
CA GLU A 228 11.84 23.71 1.74
C GLU A 228 11.04 24.58 0.79
N ARG A 229 11.71 25.53 0.11
CA ARG A 229 11.06 26.41 -0.86
C ARG A 229 10.50 25.63 -2.05
N VAL A 230 11.22 24.61 -2.54
CA VAL A 230 10.71 23.69 -3.57
C VAL A 230 9.42 23.02 -3.11
N ARG A 231 9.37 22.51 -1.85
CA ARG A 231 8.16 21.88 -1.30
C ARG A 231 6.97 22.84 -1.29
N GLN A 232 7.19 24.07 -0.83
CA GLN A 232 6.16 25.11 -0.77
C GLN A 232 5.63 25.43 -2.17
N ILE A 233 6.51 25.63 -3.15
CA ILE A 233 6.11 25.89 -4.55
C ILE A 233 5.32 24.71 -5.11
N ARG A 234 5.75 23.47 -4.84
CA ARG A 234 5.08 22.26 -5.29
C ARG A 234 3.65 22.16 -4.73
N ASN A 235 3.47 22.38 -3.43
CA ASN A 235 2.15 22.36 -2.80
C ASN A 235 1.26 23.51 -3.31
N GLN A 236 1.82 24.71 -3.43
CA GLN A 236 1.10 25.87 -3.96
C GLN A 236 0.65 25.65 -5.41
N THR A 237 1.47 24.98 -6.22
CA THR A 237 1.13 24.68 -7.62
C THR A 237 -0.12 23.81 -7.73
N ILE A 238 -0.31 22.81 -6.85
CA ILE A 238 -1.55 22.01 -6.84
C ILE A 238 -2.77 22.91 -6.54
N CYS A 239 -2.66 23.79 -5.54
CA CYS A 239 -3.70 24.77 -5.25
C CYS A 239 -3.95 25.71 -6.43
N ASP A 240 -2.89 26.16 -7.10
CA ASP A 240 -2.99 27.02 -8.28
C ASP A 240 -3.69 26.29 -9.43
N LEU A 241 -3.40 25.00 -9.66
CA LEU A 241 -4.05 24.20 -10.70
C LEU A 241 -5.56 24.09 -10.46
N PHE A 242 -6.01 23.80 -9.24
CA PHE A 242 -7.44 23.79 -8.91
C PHE A 242 -8.13 25.14 -9.12
N LYS A 243 -7.42 26.25 -8.89
CA LYS A 243 -7.98 27.60 -9.06
C LYS A 243 -7.99 28.07 -10.51
N LYS A 244 -7.02 27.63 -11.30
CA LYS A 244 -6.72 28.18 -12.62
C LYS A 244 -7.14 27.29 -13.78
N LEU A 245 -7.10 25.97 -13.63
CA LEU A 245 -7.53 25.02 -14.67
C LEU A 245 -9.06 24.87 -14.85
N PRO A 246 -9.98 25.36 -13.99
CA PRO A 246 -11.41 25.34 -14.32
C PRO A 246 -11.76 26.00 -15.66
N ILE A 247 -10.88 26.84 -16.21
CA ILE A 247 -10.93 27.36 -17.57
C ILE A 247 -11.14 26.30 -18.65
N VAL A 248 -10.66 25.07 -18.42
CA VAL A 248 -10.75 23.99 -19.40
C VAL A 248 -12.17 23.49 -19.61
N ARG A 249 -13.11 23.83 -18.71
CA ARG A 249 -14.55 23.55 -18.85
C ARG A 249 -15.22 24.35 -19.97
N ALA A 250 -14.57 25.37 -20.51
CA ALA A 250 -15.06 26.13 -21.67
C ALA A 250 -14.83 25.39 -23.01
N PHE A 251 -14.10 24.28 -23.02
CA PHE A 251 -13.80 23.49 -24.21
C PHE A 251 -14.66 22.23 -24.26
N ASP A 252 -14.93 21.79 -25.49
CA ASP A 252 -15.82 20.67 -25.83
C ASP A 252 -15.36 19.33 -25.19
N ASP A 253 -16.33 18.49 -24.80
CA ASP A 253 -16.16 17.16 -24.23
C ASP A 253 -16.24 16.02 -25.27
N GLU A 254 -16.22 16.31 -26.58
CA GLU A 254 -16.26 15.34 -27.67
C GLU A 254 -15.28 14.17 -27.47
N LEU A 255 -14.08 14.43 -26.92
CA LEU A 255 -13.11 13.38 -26.58
C LEU A 255 -13.63 12.40 -25.53
N LEU A 256 -14.41 12.84 -24.55
CA LEU A 256 -15.01 11.93 -23.56
C LEU A 256 -16.05 11.03 -24.21
N VAL A 257 -16.90 11.61 -25.06
CA VAL A 257 -17.95 10.90 -25.80
C VAL A 257 -17.35 9.87 -26.75
N GLN A 258 -16.39 10.28 -27.59
CA GLN A 258 -15.75 9.42 -28.59
C GLN A 258 -14.94 8.27 -28.00
N ASN A 259 -14.49 8.38 -26.74
CA ASN A 259 -13.70 7.35 -26.07
C ASN A 259 -14.55 6.50 -25.11
N HIS A 260 -15.87 6.60 -25.21
CA HIS A 260 -16.85 5.87 -24.40
C HIS A 260 -16.57 5.98 -22.89
N ILE A 261 -16.12 7.15 -22.44
CA ILE A 261 -15.87 7.39 -21.03
C ILE A 261 -17.22 7.61 -20.35
N GLN A 262 -17.59 6.69 -19.46
CA GLN A 262 -18.85 6.79 -18.73
C GLN A 262 -18.76 7.90 -17.69
N THR A 263 -19.27 9.08 -18.04
CA THR A 263 -19.34 10.24 -17.16
C THR A 263 -20.67 10.35 -16.42
N SER A 264 -21.60 9.38 -16.55
CA SER A 264 -22.90 9.37 -15.86
C SER A 264 -22.91 8.56 -14.56
N GLY A 265 -22.00 7.59 -14.40
CA GLY A 265 -21.95 6.70 -13.24
C GLY A 265 -21.42 7.32 -11.95
N ASP A 266 -21.51 6.53 -10.88
CA ASP A 266 -21.13 6.89 -9.49
C ASP A 266 -19.61 7.04 -9.28
N ILE A 267 -18.81 6.51 -10.20
CA ILE A 267 -17.35 6.59 -10.20
C ILE A 267 -16.84 6.72 -11.64
N ILE A 268 -15.81 7.54 -11.86
CA ILE A 268 -15.06 7.53 -13.12
C ILE A 268 -14.02 6.42 -13.05
N PHE A 269 -14.11 5.51 -14.02
CA PHE A 269 -13.14 4.45 -14.23
C PHE A 269 -12.59 4.55 -15.65
N LEU A 270 -11.26 4.57 -15.76
CA LEU A 270 -10.56 4.54 -17.03
C LEU A 270 -9.69 3.28 -17.11
N THR A 271 -9.83 2.54 -18.19
CA THR A 271 -8.90 1.46 -18.54
C THR A 271 -7.56 2.04 -19.03
N PRO A 272 -6.45 1.30 -18.90
CA PRO A 272 -5.16 1.71 -19.49
C PRO A 272 -5.27 2.04 -20.99
N GLU A 273 -6.10 1.31 -21.72
CA GLU A 273 -6.37 1.50 -23.14
C GLU A 273 -7.07 2.85 -23.38
N GLN A 274 -8.09 3.19 -22.58
CA GLN A 274 -8.77 4.49 -22.68
C GLN A 274 -7.80 5.65 -22.41
N VAL A 275 -6.93 5.53 -21.40
CA VAL A 275 -5.93 6.58 -21.13
C VAL A 275 -4.93 6.69 -22.29
N ALA A 276 -4.51 5.58 -22.89
CA ALA A 276 -3.63 5.59 -24.05
C ALA A 276 -4.29 6.29 -25.25
N VAL A 277 -5.57 6.02 -25.52
CA VAL A 277 -6.33 6.67 -26.62
C VAL A 277 -6.50 8.17 -26.37
N ILE A 278 -6.82 8.58 -25.14
CA ILE A 278 -6.91 10.01 -24.76
C ILE A 278 -5.59 10.73 -25.09
N ASN A 279 -4.47 10.14 -24.67
CA ASN A 279 -3.15 10.70 -24.91
C ASN A 279 -2.81 10.77 -26.41
N GLN A 280 -3.12 9.71 -27.16
CA GLN A 280 -2.90 9.66 -28.59
C GLN A 280 -3.68 10.75 -29.33
N LYS A 281 -5.00 10.87 -29.09
CA LYS A 281 -5.86 11.85 -29.75
C LYS A 281 -5.54 13.29 -29.36
N SER A 282 -5.14 13.51 -28.10
CA SER A 282 -4.81 14.83 -27.59
C SER A 282 -3.36 15.23 -27.88
N HIS A 283 -2.53 14.35 -28.45
CA HIS A 283 -1.08 14.55 -28.59
C HIS A 283 -0.41 14.94 -27.24
N THR A 284 -0.71 14.17 -26.20
CA THR A 284 -0.17 14.32 -24.84
C THR A 284 0.47 13.01 -24.37
N ASP A 285 1.21 13.05 -23.26
CA ASP A 285 1.80 11.86 -22.63
C ASP A 285 1.50 11.83 -21.12
N PHE A 286 0.26 12.12 -20.73
CA PHE A 286 -0.10 12.23 -19.33
C PHE A 286 -0.14 10.87 -18.62
N THR A 287 0.21 10.87 -17.34
CA THR A 287 0.00 9.72 -16.45
C THR A 287 -1.47 9.53 -16.14
N ASP A 288 -1.87 8.30 -15.83
CA ASP A 288 -3.25 7.96 -15.47
C ASP A 288 -3.75 8.81 -14.29
N GLY A 289 -2.91 8.99 -13.26
CA GLY A 289 -3.23 9.84 -12.11
C GLY A 289 -3.43 11.30 -12.48
N PHE A 290 -2.67 11.83 -13.45
CA PHE A 290 -2.85 13.20 -13.89
C PHE A 290 -4.07 13.37 -14.81
N VAL A 291 -4.40 12.37 -15.62
CA VAL A 291 -5.67 12.35 -16.39
C VAL A 291 -6.87 12.38 -15.45
N HIS A 292 -6.89 11.57 -14.39
CA HIS A 292 -7.95 11.62 -13.37
C HIS A 292 -7.99 12.98 -12.65
N PHE A 293 -6.84 13.59 -12.38
CA PHE A 293 -6.80 14.94 -11.81
C PHE A 293 -7.42 15.99 -12.74
N ILE A 294 -7.11 15.95 -14.04
CA ILE A 294 -7.72 16.85 -15.03
C ILE A 294 -9.24 16.63 -15.09
N LEU A 295 -9.69 15.37 -15.12
CA LEU A 295 -11.11 15.04 -15.11
C LEU A 295 -11.82 15.49 -13.83
N CYS A 296 -11.16 15.45 -12.67
CA CYS A 296 -11.70 16.01 -11.43
C CYS A 296 -11.97 17.51 -11.56
N ILE A 297 -11.11 18.24 -12.26
CA ILE A 297 -11.29 19.67 -12.50
C ILE A 297 -12.38 19.88 -13.55
N TYR A 298 -12.39 19.10 -14.63
CA TYR A 298 -13.35 19.26 -15.71
C TYR A 298 -14.78 18.90 -15.28
N LEU A 299 -14.97 17.74 -14.64
CA LEU A 299 -16.26 17.18 -14.26
C LEU A 299 -16.65 17.60 -12.83
N ASP A 300 -17.34 18.74 -12.70
CA ASP A 300 -17.69 19.31 -11.40
C ASP A 300 -18.52 18.38 -10.50
N LYS A 301 -19.25 17.41 -11.06
CA LYS A 301 -20.09 16.51 -10.28
C LYS A 301 -19.31 15.47 -9.45
N TYR A 302 -18.01 15.34 -9.66
CA TYR A 302 -17.19 14.37 -8.95
C TYR A 302 -16.32 15.03 -7.89
N GLN A 303 -15.93 14.22 -6.91
CA GLN A 303 -15.01 14.56 -5.86
C GLN A 303 -13.91 13.49 -5.77
N LEU A 304 -12.73 13.95 -5.39
CA LEU A 304 -11.53 13.13 -5.33
C LEU A 304 -11.51 12.25 -4.08
N VAL A 305 -11.36 10.94 -4.28
CA VAL A 305 -10.96 9.97 -3.24
C VAL A 305 -9.49 9.60 -3.48
N GLY A 306 -8.68 9.77 -2.45
CA GLY A 306 -7.24 9.52 -2.50
C GLY A 306 -6.38 10.69 -2.06
N ASN A 307 -5.08 10.63 -2.31
CA ASN A 307 -4.18 11.73 -1.99
C ASN A 307 -3.31 12.13 -3.20
N LEU A 308 -3.50 13.35 -3.67
CA LEU A 308 -2.77 13.92 -4.80
C LEU A 308 -1.25 13.87 -4.64
N SER A 309 -0.74 14.06 -3.43
CA SER A 309 0.70 14.07 -3.19
C SER A 309 1.32 12.69 -3.38
N ASP A 310 0.58 11.63 -3.08
CA ASP A 310 1.08 10.25 -3.21
C ASP A 310 1.19 9.85 -4.69
N VAL A 311 0.26 10.35 -5.51
CA VAL A 311 0.11 9.95 -6.90
C VAL A 311 0.85 10.90 -7.85
N LEU A 312 0.72 12.21 -7.66
CA LEU A 312 1.28 13.21 -8.57
C LEU A 312 2.71 13.62 -8.23
N PHE A 313 3.26 13.29 -7.06
CA PHE A 313 4.66 13.61 -6.77
C PHE A 313 5.59 12.44 -7.10
N PRO A 314 6.72 12.66 -7.79
CA PRO A 314 7.73 11.63 -8.02
C PRO A 314 8.20 11.00 -6.72
N HIS A 315 8.45 11.86 -5.73
CA HIS A 315 8.93 11.50 -4.40
C HIS A 315 8.13 12.25 -3.33
N PHE A 316 7.59 11.47 -2.39
CA PHE A 316 6.87 11.95 -1.22
C PHE A 316 7.24 11.13 0.01
N SER A 317 7.04 11.71 1.19
CA SER A 317 7.27 11.01 2.45
C SER A 317 6.07 10.13 2.76
N LYS A 318 6.28 8.81 2.77
CA LYS A 318 5.24 7.85 3.18
C LYS A 318 4.74 8.19 4.58
N LYS A 319 3.43 8.31 4.72
CA LYS A 319 2.76 8.58 6.00
C LYS A 319 2.44 7.25 6.69
N LYS A 320 2.67 7.21 8.02
CA LYS A 320 2.40 6.03 8.86
C LYS A 320 0.95 6.00 9.38
N ASN A 321 0.31 7.16 9.46
CA ASN A 321 -1.02 7.35 10.06
C ASN A 321 -2.16 7.39 9.04
N ARG A 322 -1.87 7.18 7.75
CA ARG A 322 -2.86 7.06 6.68
C ARG A 322 -2.35 6.13 5.59
N HIS A 323 -3.27 5.58 4.80
CA HIS A 323 -2.93 4.87 3.57
C HIS A 323 -2.17 5.78 2.59
N ASN A 324 -1.21 5.19 1.87
CA ASN A 324 -0.44 5.88 0.83
C ASN A 324 -0.95 5.42 -0.53
N TRP A 325 -1.69 6.28 -1.22
CA TRP A 325 -2.49 5.94 -2.39
C TRP A 325 -1.63 5.68 -3.63
N LYS A 326 -1.94 4.61 -4.37
CA LYS A 326 -1.37 4.30 -5.69
C LYS A 326 -2.07 5.11 -6.78
N ASN A 327 -3.38 5.26 -6.69
CA ASN A 327 -4.22 5.95 -7.67
C ASN A 327 -5.12 7.02 -7.03
N ILE A 328 -5.76 7.81 -7.89
CA ILE A 328 -6.81 8.75 -7.53
C ILE A 328 -8.11 8.25 -8.15
N TYR A 329 -9.19 8.30 -7.38
CA TYR A 329 -10.51 7.88 -7.81
C TYR A 329 -11.47 9.08 -7.77
N LEU A 330 -12.39 9.16 -8.73
CA LEU A 330 -13.37 10.25 -8.79
C LEU A 330 -14.75 9.68 -8.51
N VAL A 331 -15.33 10.04 -7.37
CA VAL A 331 -16.64 9.56 -6.91
C VAL A 331 -17.64 10.69 -6.95
N THR A 332 -18.88 10.44 -7.35
CA THR A 332 -19.91 11.48 -7.44
C THR A 332 -20.12 12.18 -6.10
N LYS A 333 -20.39 13.49 -6.13
CA LYS A 333 -20.76 14.28 -4.95
C LYS A 333 -22.03 13.78 -4.25
N ASP A 334 -22.84 12.94 -4.93
CA ASP A 334 -24.01 12.27 -4.35
C ASP A 334 -23.66 11.10 -3.40
N ILE A 335 -22.44 10.60 -3.46
CA ILE A 335 -21.97 9.45 -2.66
C ILE A 335 -20.84 9.86 -1.73
N HIS A 336 -19.89 10.65 -2.25
CA HIS A 336 -18.66 10.98 -1.55
C HIS A 336 -18.88 11.48 -0.10
N PRO A 337 -19.83 12.39 0.22
CA PRO A 337 -20.01 12.92 1.57
C PRO A 337 -20.58 11.92 2.58
N TYR A 338 -21.19 10.83 2.12
CA TYR A 338 -21.90 9.89 3.00
C TYR A 338 -21.03 8.76 3.52
N LEU A 339 -19.79 8.61 3.03
CA LEU A 339 -18.87 7.57 3.45
C LEU A 339 -17.61 8.17 4.10
N ASP A 340 -17.24 7.68 5.27
CA ASP A 340 -15.94 7.95 5.86
C ASP A 340 -14.84 7.12 5.17
N TRP A 341 -14.31 7.68 4.07
CA TRP A 341 -13.29 7.06 3.24
C TRP A 341 -11.99 6.78 4.00
N GLU A 342 -11.55 7.70 4.87
CA GLU A 342 -10.26 7.57 5.54
C GLU A 342 -10.29 6.42 6.55
N THR A 343 -11.34 6.36 7.37
CA THR A 343 -11.47 5.31 8.39
C THR A 343 -11.71 3.94 7.77
N LEU A 344 -12.57 3.83 6.74
CA LEU A 344 -12.78 2.57 6.00
C LEU A 344 -11.47 2.03 5.44
N VAL A 345 -10.69 2.89 4.76
CA VAL A 345 -9.44 2.47 4.13
C VAL A 345 -8.40 2.06 5.16
N LEU A 346 -8.30 2.76 6.29
CA LEU A 346 -7.43 2.39 7.40
C LEU A 346 -7.77 1.03 8.00
N ASP A 347 -9.07 0.76 8.18
CA ASP A 347 -9.56 -0.52 8.68
C ASP A 347 -9.28 -1.67 7.69
N ILE A 348 -9.42 -1.45 6.38
CA ILE A 348 -8.98 -2.41 5.35
C ILE A 348 -7.47 -2.64 5.42
N CYS A 349 -6.65 -1.61 5.58
CA CYS A 349 -5.21 -1.77 5.76
C CYS A 349 -4.89 -2.63 6.99
N SER A 350 -5.53 -2.35 8.13
CA SER A 350 -5.35 -3.12 9.36
C SER A 350 -5.76 -4.59 9.18
N LEU A 351 -6.85 -4.83 8.46
CA LEU A 351 -7.31 -6.17 8.12
C LEU A 351 -6.26 -6.95 7.30
N LEU A 352 -5.61 -6.30 6.33
CA LEU A 352 -4.59 -6.91 5.48
C LEU A 352 -3.23 -7.09 6.19
N GLU A 353 -2.93 -6.26 7.18
CA GLU A 353 -1.73 -6.40 8.02
C GLU A 353 -1.87 -7.54 9.05
N LYS A 354 -3.09 -7.87 9.48
CA LYS A 354 -3.35 -8.96 10.43
C LYS A 354 -2.92 -10.30 9.82
N LYS A 355 -2.11 -11.05 10.56
CA LYS A 355 -1.63 -12.38 10.13
C LYS A 355 -2.82 -13.31 9.87
N THR A 356 -2.92 -13.75 8.63
CA THR A 356 -3.97 -14.59 8.09
C THR A 356 -3.36 -15.88 7.56
N ALA A 357 -3.67 -16.99 8.22
CA ALA A 357 -3.16 -18.32 7.88
C ALA A 357 -3.92 -18.99 6.73
N LYS A 358 -5.19 -18.65 6.53
CA LYS A 358 -6.01 -19.20 5.45
C LYS A 358 -6.78 -18.08 4.79
N GLN A 359 -6.98 -18.20 3.48
CA GLN A 359 -7.91 -17.33 2.79
C GLN A 359 -9.30 -17.48 3.40
N TYR A 360 -9.99 -16.36 3.58
CA TYR A 360 -11.37 -16.33 4.03
C TYR A 360 -12.14 -15.23 3.30
N GLU A 361 -13.46 -15.27 3.44
CA GLU A 361 -14.38 -14.38 2.76
C GLU A 361 -15.22 -13.62 3.79
N ILE A 362 -15.50 -12.34 3.51
CA ILE A 362 -16.34 -11.47 4.33
C ILE A 362 -17.37 -10.73 3.46
N SER A 363 -18.50 -10.33 4.04
CA SER A 363 -19.46 -9.46 3.36
C SER A 363 -18.90 -8.05 3.22
N LEU A 364 -18.90 -7.54 1.98
CA LEU A 364 -18.48 -6.19 1.66
C LEU A 364 -19.45 -5.15 2.23
N ARG A 365 -20.77 -5.39 2.11
CA ARG A 365 -21.80 -4.52 2.68
C ARG A 365 -21.67 -4.41 4.20
N GLU A 366 -21.50 -5.52 4.91
CA GLU A 366 -21.27 -5.51 6.36
C GLU A 366 -19.99 -4.77 6.74
N LYS A 367 -18.94 -4.86 5.89
CA LYS A 367 -17.69 -4.15 6.09
C LYS A 367 -17.82 -2.63 5.88
N ILE A 368 -18.67 -2.20 4.97
CA ILE A 368 -18.88 -0.78 4.63
C ILE A 368 -19.86 -0.10 5.58
N ALA A 369 -20.91 -0.79 6.02
CA ALA A 369 -22.02 -0.22 6.78
C ALA A 369 -21.60 0.64 8.00
N PRO A 370 -20.57 0.29 8.80
CA PRO A 370 -20.13 1.10 9.94
C PRO A 370 -19.59 2.49 9.57
N TYR A 371 -19.16 2.68 8.32
CA TYR A 371 -18.54 3.92 7.82
C TYR A 371 -19.52 4.77 7.00
N LEU A 372 -20.71 4.25 6.73
CA LEU A 372 -21.74 4.91 5.96
C LEU A 372 -22.64 5.72 6.91
N ALA A 373 -22.86 6.99 6.60
CA ALA A 373 -23.89 7.79 7.24
C ALA A 373 -25.27 7.11 7.12
N ALA A 374 -26.19 7.36 8.05
CA ALA A 374 -27.48 6.65 8.20
C ALA A 374 -28.44 6.80 6.98
N THR A 375 -28.06 6.21 5.86
CA THR A 375 -28.70 6.27 4.54
C THR A 375 -28.68 4.87 3.91
N PRO A 376 -29.52 3.93 4.40
CA PRO A 376 -29.45 2.52 4.01
C PRO A 376 -29.60 2.27 2.51
N TYR A 377 -30.33 3.14 1.81
CA TYR A 377 -30.53 3.05 0.36
C TYR A 377 -29.27 3.31 -0.47
N LEU A 378 -28.24 3.96 0.09
CA LEU A 378 -26.97 4.21 -0.60
C LEU A 378 -26.02 3.02 -0.55
N LEU A 379 -26.25 2.05 0.34
CA LEU A 379 -25.30 0.98 0.61
C LEU A 379 -24.95 0.18 -0.65
N ASP A 380 -25.92 -0.13 -1.53
CA ASP A 380 -25.65 -0.88 -2.76
C ASP A 380 -24.80 -0.09 -3.76
N ARG A 381 -25.10 1.21 -3.95
CA ARG A 381 -24.34 2.12 -4.81
C ARG A 381 -22.91 2.30 -4.29
N VAL A 382 -22.78 2.58 -2.99
CA VAL A 382 -21.49 2.73 -2.31
C VAL A 382 -20.67 1.45 -2.40
N SER A 383 -21.29 0.28 -2.19
CA SER A 383 -20.60 -1.01 -2.25
C SER A 383 -19.98 -1.27 -3.63
N LYS A 384 -20.67 -0.89 -4.72
CA LYS A 384 -20.12 -1.00 -6.08
C LYS A 384 -18.90 -0.10 -6.28
N VAL A 385 -18.97 1.15 -5.78
CA VAL A 385 -17.85 2.09 -5.85
C VAL A 385 -16.65 1.60 -5.03
N VAL A 386 -16.87 1.19 -3.78
CA VAL A 386 -15.82 0.66 -2.90
C VAL A 386 -15.23 -0.62 -3.48
N ALA A 387 -16.03 -1.52 -4.05
CA ALA A 387 -15.52 -2.74 -4.68
C ALA A 387 -14.52 -2.43 -5.81
N LEU A 388 -14.78 -1.42 -6.63
CA LEU A 388 -13.86 -1.00 -7.69
C LEU A 388 -12.56 -0.46 -7.12
N ILE A 389 -12.65 0.40 -6.09
CA ILE A 389 -11.47 0.95 -5.41
C ILE A 389 -10.64 -0.17 -4.77
N LEU A 390 -11.27 -1.12 -4.07
CA LEU A 390 -10.57 -2.22 -3.41
C LEU A 390 -9.85 -3.15 -4.42
N ARG A 391 -10.45 -3.39 -5.58
CA ARG A 391 -9.82 -4.15 -6.67
C ARG A 391 -8.58 -3.43 -7.21
N GLN A 392 -8.67 -2.13 -7.46
CA GLN A 392 -7.58 -1.36 -8.10
C GLN A 392 -6.47 -0.94 -7.13
N GLU A 393 -6.83 -0.60 -5.90
CA GLU A 393 -5.89 -0.06 -4.92
C GLU A 393 -5.17 -1.18 -4.15
N PHE A 394 -5.91 -2.23 -3.78
CA PHE A 394 -5.44 -3.30 -2.89
C PHE A 394 -5.31 -4.66 -3.57
N ASP A 395 -5.61 -4.75 -4.87
CA ASP A 395 -5.53 -6.00 -5.64
C ASP A 395 -6.44 -7.12 -5.04
N LEU A 396 -7.55 -6.73 -4.41
CA LEU A 396 -8.47 -7.66 -3.74
C LEU A 396 -9.51 -8.26 -4.68
N GLN A 397 -9.81 -9.54 -4.47
CA GLN A 397 -10.85 -10.25 -5.22
C GLN A 397 -12.22 -10.01 -4.59
N ILE A 398 -13.19 -9.59 -5.42
CA ILE A 398 -14.55 -9.32 -4.98
C ILE A 398 -15.53 -9.93 -5.98
N LYS A 399 -16.40 -10.83 -5.51
CA LYS A 399 -17.46 -11.49 -6.29
C LYS A 399 -18.83 -11.20 -5.66
N GLY A 400 -19.66 -10.41 -6.33
CA GLY A 400 -20.91 -9.94 -5.74
C GLY A 400 -20.64 -9.13 -4.46
N ASP A 401 -21.20 -9.56 -3.34
CA ASP A 401 -20.98 -8.98 -2.01
C ASP A 401 -19.78 -9.60 -1.26
N THR A 402 -19.14 -10.61 -1.84
CA THR A 402 -18.08 -11.37 -1.15
C THR A 402 -16.71 -10.77 -1.42
N LEU A 403 -16.07 -10.26 -0.36
CA LEU A 403 -14.68 -9.80 -0.36
C LEU A 403 -13.76 -10.93 0.14
N THR A 404 -12.81 -11.34 -0.70
CA THR A 404 -11.83 -12.38 -0.38
C THR A 404 -10.58 -11.76 0.24
N ILE A 405 -10.26 -12.15 1.48
CA ILE A 405 -9.01 -11.78 2.15
C ILE A 405 -7.98 -12.88 1.93
N PRO A 406 -6.87 -12.58 1.24
CA PRO A 406 -5.88 -13.59 0.91
C PRO A 406 -5.06 -14.01 2.14
N ARG A 407 -4.48 -15.21 2.08
CA ARG A 407 -3.44 -15.63 3.01
C ARG A 407 -2.22 -14.71 2.86
N ASN A 408 -1.73 -14.15 3.96
CA ASN A 408 -0.51 -13.30 3.99
C ASN A 408 0.65 -13.91 4.80
N THR A 409 0.49 -15.14 5.29
CA THR A 409 1.54 -15.89 6.00
C THR A 409 2.08 -17.03 5.14
N TYR A 410 3.31 -17.47 5.38
CA TYR A 410 3.80 -18.70 4.78
C TYR A 410 3.06 -19.91 5.33
N LYS A 411 2.75 -20.87 4.46
CA LYS A 411 2.21 -22.18 4.84
C LYS A 411 3.23 -22.93 5.69
N GLN A 412 2.78 -23.33 6.87
CA GLN A 412 3.63 -23.95 7.89
C GLN A 412 3.72 -25.46 7.67
N ILE A 413 4.80 -26.08 8.17
CA ILE A 413 5.09 -27.52 7.98
C ILE A 413 3.94 -28.39 8.49
N ASN A 414 3.34 -28.04 9.63
CA ASN A 414 2.19 -28.74 10.20
C ASN A 414 0.96 -28.70 9.28
N GLU A 415 0.74 -27.61 8.53
CA GLU A 415 -0.39 -27.52 7.58
C GLU A 415 -0.19 -28.49 6.41
N TYR A 416 1.02 -28.58 5.86
CA TYR A 416 1.35 -29.55 4.81
C TYR A 416 1.22 -30.99 5.31
N ALA A 417 1.73 -31.27 6.52
CA ALA A 417 1.62 -32.58 7.14
C ALA A 417 0.16 -32.97 7.42
N TYR A 418 -0.69 -31.99 7.76
CA TYR A 418 -2.12 -32.22 8.01
C TYR A 418 -2.82 -32.65 6.72
N GLU A 419 -2.62 -31.93 5.62
CA GLU A 419 -3.22 -32.25 4.31
C GLU A 419 -2.68 -33.57 3.75
N ALA A 420 -1.40 -33.86 3.94
CA ALA A 420 -0.84 -35.15 3.56
C ALA A 420 -1.47 -36.32 4.32
N LEU A 421 -1.66 -36.18 5.63
CA LEU A 421 -2.30 -37.20 6.45
C LEU A 421 -3.81 -37.31 6.15
N GLU A 422 -4.47 -36.20 5.82
CA GLU A 422 -5.84 -36.17 5.34
C GLU A 422 -5.97 -36.92 3.99
N ALA A 423 -5.05 -36.70 3.06
CA ALA A 423 -5.00 -37.39 1.78
C ALA A 423 -4.68 -38.89 1.89
N LEU A 424 -3.92 -39.30 2.90
CA LEU A 424 -3.68 -40.72 3.21
C LEU A 424 -4.95 -41.39 3.77
N GLY A 425 -5.79 -40.65 4.49
CA GLY A 425 -7.07 -41.14 5.02
C GLY A 425 -6.95 -42.15 6.17
N THR A 426 -5.75 -42.59 6.52
CA THR A 426 -5.47 -43.55 7.59
C THR A 426 -4.34 -43.06 8.49
N PRO A 427 -4.22 -43.57 9.72
CA PRO A 427 -3.06 -43.30 10.56
C PRO A 427 -1.79 -43.83 9.91
N SER A 428 -0.79 -42.96 9.77
CA SER A 428 0.42 -43.26 9.02
C SER A 428 1.68 -42.91 9.79
N TYR A 429 2.75 -43.63 9.48
CA TYR A 429 4.07 -43.35 10.02
C TYR A 429 4.58 -42.00 9.51
N VAL A 430 5.40 -41.31 10.32
CA VAL A 430 6.00 -40.02 9.92
C VAL A 430 6.70 -40.10 8.55
N LYS A 431 7.25 -41.27 8.19
CA LYS A 431 7.93 -41.47 6.90
C LYS A 431 6.95 -41.37 5.74
N GLU A 432 5.82 -42.06 5.84
CA GLU A 432 4.73 -42.06 4.85
C GLU A 432 4.12 -40.66 4.73
N ILE A 433 3.93 -39.97 5.86
CA ILE A 433 3.45 -38.57 5.86
C ILE A 433 4.44 -37.67 5.12
N ALA A 434 5.74 -37.80 5.39
CA ALA A 434 6.77 -37.00 4.74
C ALA A 434 6.89 -37.30 3.22
N GLU A 435 6.74 -38.56 2.82
CA GLU A 435 6.68 -38.96 1.41
C GLU A 435 5.44 -38.37 0.74
N LYS A 436 4.27 -38.43 1.38
CA LYS A 436 3.03 -37.84 0.85
C LYS A 436 3.10 -36.32 0.74
N VAL A 437 3.75 -35.64 1.68
CA VAL A 437 4.02 -34.20 1.57
C VAL A 437 4.86 -33.88 0.34
N LYS A 438 5.91 -34.67 0.06
CA LYS A 438 6.75 -34.49 -1.14
C LYS A 438 5.97 -34.77 -2.43
N GLU A 439 5.09 -35.77 -2.42
CA GLU A 439 4.21 -36.08 -3.54
C GLU A 439 3.24 -34.93 -3.86
N LEU A 440 2.52 -34.43 -2.85
CA LEU A 440 1.54 -33.36 -3.01
C LEU A 440 2.20 -31.99 -3.27
N TYR A 441 3.41 -31.78 -2.72
CA TYR A 441 4.13 -30.50 -2.79
C TYR A 441 5.61 -30.71 -3.18
N PRO A 442 5.90 -31.05 -4.45
CA PRO A 442 7.26 -31.42 -4.90
C PRO A 442 8.31 -30.34 -4.76
N LYS A 443 7.89 -29.08 -4.67
CA LYS A 443 8.78 -27.91 -4.51
C LYS A 443 9.18 -27.65 -3.07
N THR A 444 8.70 -28.43 -2.10
CA THR A 444 9.01 -28.26 -0.68
C THR A 444 10.25 -29.07 -0.27
N ASN A 445 11.13 -28.45 0.53
CA ASN A 445 12.38 -29.06 1.00
C ASN A 445 12.30 -29.49 2.47
N PHE A 446 11.14 -29.97 2.91
CA PHE A 446 10.96 -30.36 4.31
C PHE A 446 11.72 -31.64 4.66
N THR A 447 12.39 -31.63 5.80
CA THR A 447 13.09 -32.79 6.33
C THR A 447 12.13 -33.68 7.11
N TYR A 448 12.47 -34.98 7.20
CA TYR A 448 11.74 -35.92 8.07
C TYR A 448 11.65 -35.42 9.52
N ALA A 449 12.75 -34.86 10.04
CA ALA A 449 12.78 -34.30 11.39
C ALA A 449 11.86 -33.08 11.56
N GLY A 450 11.79 -32.22 10.54
CA GLY A 450 10.88 -31.07 10.51
C GLY A 450 9.41 -31.47 10.48
N ILE A 451 9.06 -32.49 9.67
CA ILE A 451 7.71 -33.05 9.68
C ILE A 451 7.41 -33.64 11.06
N ARG A 452 8.30 -34.48 11.61
CA ARG A 452 8.12 -35.11 12.93
C ARG A 452 7.86 -34.09 14.03
N SER A 453 8.62 -32.99 14.08
CA SER A 453 8.48 -31.97 15.13
C SER A 453 7.19 -31.13 14.98
N SER A 454 6.60 -31.11 13.79
CA SER A 454 5.35 -30.40 13.49
C SER A 454 4.08 -31.18 13.85
N LEU A 455 4.17 -32.50 14.09
CA LEU A 455 3.02 -33.37 14.39
C LEU A 455 2.59 -33.27 15.86
N LYS A 456 2.08 -32.10 16.25
CA LYS A 456 1.67 -31.80 17.63
C LYS A 456 0.14 -31.78 17.80
N ARG A 457 -0.30 -32.05 19.04
CA ARG A 457 -1.73 -32.04 19.40
C ARG A 457 -2.40 -30.68 19.19
N GLU A 458 -1.69 -29.58 19.46
CA GLU A 458 -2.15 -28.20 19.21
C GLU A 458 -2.49 -27.92 17.74
N TYR A 459 -1.91 -28.68 16.82
CA TYR A 459 -2.17 -28.59 15.38
C TYR A 459 -3.14 -29.66 14.88
N GLY A 460 -3.80 -30.38 15.79
CA GLY A 460 -4.82 -31.37 15.46
C GLY A 460 -4.27 -32.76 15.11
N PHE A 461 -3.05 -33.11 15.53
CA PHE A 461 -2.50 -34.47 15.38
C PHE A 461 -2.64 -35.28 16.67
N VAL A 462 -2.74 -36.60 16.55
CA VAL A 462 -2.70 -37.54 17.69
C VAL A 462 -1.75 -38.70 17.41
N PRO A 463 -0.87 -39.07 18.35
CA PRO A 463 0.00 -40.23 18.17
C PRO A 463 -0.77 -41.53 18.34
N ILE A 464 -0.42 -42.57 17.60
CA ILE A 464 -0.93 -43.94 17.77
C ILE A 464 0.15 -44.75 18.49
N GLY A 465 0.07 -44.79 19.83
CA GLY A 465 1.09 -45.42 20.66
C GLY A 465 2.43 -44.68 20.64
N ARG A 466 3.53 -45.44 20.60
CA ARG A 466 4.92 -44.92 20.66
C ARG A 466 5.72 -45.14 19.37
N SER A 467 5.08 -45.58 18.29
CA SER A 467 5.71 -46.04 17.05
C SER A 467 5.96 -44.94 16.01
N SER A 468 5.83 -43.66 16.37
CA SER A 468 5.84 -42.54 15.41
C SER A 468 4.78 -42.70 14.31
N ASN A 469 3.66 -43.33 14.65
CA ASN A 469 2.45 -43.35 13.83
C ASN A 469 1.51 -42.25 14.33
N PHE A 470 0.89 -41.49 13.42
CA PHE A 470 0.03 -40.36 13.75
C PHE A 470 -1.29 -40.43 12.98
N GLY A 471 -2.37 -39.99 13.62
CA GLY A 471 -3.66 -39.71 13.00
C GLY A 471 -4.09 -38.27 13.24
N LEU A 472 -5.23 -37.89 12.66
CA LEU A 472 -5.85 -36.58 12.90
C LEU A 472 -6.79 -36.64 14.10
N LYS A 473 -6.75 -35.61 14.96
CA LYS A 473 -7.61 -35.51 16.15
C LYS A 473 -9.09 -35.56 15.80
N LYS A 474 -9.48 -34.97 14.66
CA LYS A 474 -10.87 -35.01 14.18
C LYS A 474 -11.40 -36.43 13.95
N TRP A 475 -10.53 -37.39 13.65
CA TRP A 475 -10.92 -38.78 13.42
C TRP A 475 -11.48 -39.47 14.65
N GLU A 476 -11.17 -39.00 15.86
CA GLU A 476 -11.77 -39.56 17.08
C GLU A 476 -13.29 -39.36 17.16
N ASN A 477 -13.82 -38.37 16.42
CA ASN A 477 -15.25 -38.09 16.34
C ASN A 477 -15.87 -38.50 15.00
N THR A 478 -15.08 -38.83 13.99
CA THR A 478 -15.57 -39.10 12.62
C THR A 478 -15.28 -40.51 12.12
N VAL A 479 -14.33 -41.22 12.73
CA VAL A 479 -13.95 -42.59 12.34
C VAL A 479 -14.32 -43.52 13.47
N GLU A 480 -15.10 -44.55 13.16
CA GLU A 480 -15.51 -45.56 14.12
C GLU A 480 -14.28 -46.29 14.69
N ASN A 481 -14.29 -46.58 15.99
CA ASN A 481 -13.22 -47.31 16.68
C ASN A 481 -11.83 -46.66 16.57
N PHE A 482 -11.76 -45.35 16.33
CA PHE A 482 -10.51 -44.61 16.31
C PHE A 482 -10.28 -43.82 17.60
N LYS A 483 -9.11 -44.05 18.22
CA LYS A 483 -8.70 -43.29 19.41
C LYS A 483 -7.20 -43.06 19.43
N GLY A 484 -6.80 -41.79 19.57
CA GLY A 484 -5.42 -41.38 19.72
C GLY A 484 -4.84 -41.75 21.10
N GLY A 485 -3.52 -41.73 21.21
CA GLY A 485 -2.79 -41.97 22.45
C GLY A 485 -2.19 -43.37 22.59
N THR A 486 -1.60 -43.60 23.76
CA THR A 486 -1.00 -44.87 24.18
C THR A 486 -2.02 -45.76 24.89
N ILE A 487 -1.65 -47.03 25.12
CA ILE A 487 -2.46 -47.95 25.95
C ILE A 487 -2.81 -47.31 27.29
N ARG A 488 -1.84 -46.65 27.94
CA ARG A 488 -2.05 -45.97 29.23
C ARG A 488 -3.07 -44.85 29.13
N ASP A 489 -2.99 -44.02 28.09
CA ASP A 489 -3.91 -42.90 27.90
C ASP A 489 -5.35 -43.39 27.75
N ILE A 490 -5.55 -44.41 26.91
CA ILE A 490 -6.87 -44.98 26.64
C ILE A 490 -7.42 -45.70 27.88
N THR A 491 -6.59 -46.47 28.60
CA THR A 491 -6.99 -47.10 29.87
C THR A 491 -7.35 -46.07 30.92
N LYS A 492 -6.56 -45.00 31.07
CA LYS A 492 -6.85 -43.93 32.02
C LYS A 492 -8.19 -43.27 31.72
N GLU A 493 -8.47 -42.98 30.45
CA GLU A 493 -9.73 -42.39 30.03
C GLU A 493 -10.92 -43.33 30.29
N PHE A 494 -10.76 -44.63 30.04
CA PHE A 494 -11.77 -45.64 30.36
C PHE A 494 -12.06 -45.69 31.86
N LEU A 495 -11.01 -45.81 32.70
CA LEU A 495 -11.14 -45.92 34.15
C LEU A 495 -11.69 -44.65 34.80
N LEU A 496 -11.43 -43.48 34.22
CA LEU A 496 -12.01 -42.19 34.65
C LEU A 496 -13.53 -42.17 34.60
N GLN A 497 -14.14 -43.00 33.74
CA GLN A 497 -15.59 -43.10 33.59
C GLN A 497 -16.20 -44.14 34.55
N GLN A 498 -15.38 -44.86 35.32
CA GLN A 498 -15.81 -45.93 36.20
C GLN A 498 -15.74 -45.49 37.66
N LYS A 499 -16.74 -45.88 38.44
CA LYS A 499 -16.78 -45.65 39.90
C LYS A 499 -16.01 -46.71 40.69
N GLU A 500 -15.80 -47.88 40.07
CA GLU A 500 -15.18 -49.05 40.69
C GLU A 500 -13.94 -49.50 39.88
N PRO A 501 -12.95 -50.12 40.51
CA PRO A 501 -11.79 -50.64 39.79
C PRO A 501 -12.24 -51.73 38.81
N GLN A 502 -11.61 -51.75 37.63
CA GLN A 502 -12.02 -52.65 36.55
C GLN A 502 -11.08 -53.85 36.46
N THR A 503 -11.64 -55.00 36.10
CA THR A 503 -10.85 -56.20 35.81
C THR A 503 -9.98 -56.00 34.57
N LEU A 504 -8.85 -56.71 34.50
CA LEU A 504 -7.97 -56.69 33.34
C LEU A 504 -8.72 -57.14 32.06
N GLU A 505 -9.68 -58.05 32.17
CA GLU A 505 -10.53 -58.52 31.09
C GLU A 505 -11.42 -57.40 30.53
N GLN A 506 -12.07 -56.60 31.39
CA GLN A 506 -12.88 -55.45 30.99
C GLN A 506 -12.03 -54.39 30.28
N ILE A 507 -10.87 -54.07 30.85
CA ILE A 507 -9.92 -53.11 30.27
C ILE A 507 -9.43 -53.61 28.91
N THR A 508 -9.12 -54.90 28.79
CA THR A 508 -8.66 -55.51 27.54
C THR A 508 -9.75 -55.45 26.48
N SER A 509 -10.99 -55.80 26.83
CA SER A 509 -12.14 -55.77 25.92
C SER A 509 -12.39 -54.37 25.36
N TYR A 510 -12.31 -53.34 26.22
CA TYR A 510 -12.43 -51.95 25.78
C TYR A 510 -11.28 -51.52 24.87
N LEU A 511 -10.03 -51.85 25.23
CA LEU A 511 -8.84 -51.48 24.45
C LEU A 511 -8.79 -52.14 23.07
N LEU A 512 -9.25 -53.39 22.95
CA LEU A 512 -9.19 -54.14 21.69
C LEU A 512 -10.01 -53.49 20.57
N GLN A 513 -11.03 -52.68 20.91
CA GLN A 513 -11.77 -51.86 19.94
C GLN A 513 -10.82 -50.91 19.18
N TYR A 514 -9.86 -50.32 19.89
CA TYR A 514 -8.94 -49.31 19.34
C TYR A 514 -7.54 -49.86 19.02
N ARG A 515 -7.14 -50.98 19.63
CA ARG A 515 -5.81 -51.59 19.54
C ARG A 515 -5.94 -53.11 19.38
N PRO A 516 -6.42 -53.60 18.22
CA PRO A 516 -6.77 -55.01 18.04
C PRO A 516 -5.60 -56.00 18.19
N HIS A 517 -4.36 -55.53 18.05
CA HIS A 517 -3.15 -56.37 18.12
C HIS A 517 -2.50 -56.44 19.52
N THR A 518 -3.13 -55.88 20.55
CA THR A 518 -2.64 -56.01 21.94
C THR A 518 -3.22 -57.25 22.63
N ASN A 519 -2.78 -57.54 23.86
CA ASN A 519 -3.35 -58.59 24.69
C ASN A 519 -3.26 -58.23 26.18
N ALA A 520 -4.02 -58.94 27.02
CA ALA A 520 -4.12 -58.68 28.46
C ALA A 520 -2.75 -58.63 29.16
N LYS A 521 -1.84 -59.56 28.85
CA LYS A 521 -0.49 -59.62 29.41
C LYS A 521 0.34 -58.38 29.04
N SER A 522 0.27 -57.97 27.77
CA SER A 522 0.96 -56.78 27.27
C SER A 522 0.41 -55.51 27.91
N ILE A 523 -0.92 -55.40 28.04
CA ILE A 523 -1.58 -54.28 28.71
C ILE A 523 -1.11 -54.19 30.16
N LEU A 524 -1.24 -55.27 30.93
CA LEU A 524 -0.85 -55.31 32.34
C LEU A 524 0.63 -54.93 32.52
N THR A 525 1.52 -55.50 31.70
CA THR A 525 2.95 -55.17 31.75
C THR A 525 3.19 -53.69 31.43
N ASN A 526 2.45 -53.12 30.48
CA ASN A 526 2.57 -51.72 30.10
C ASN A 526 2.10 -50.77 31.21
N LEU A 527 0.99 -51.11 31.89
CA LEU A 527 0.43 -50.36 33.01
C LEU A 527 1.35 -50.43 34.24
N LYS A 528 1.86 -51.61 34.59
CA LYS A 528 2.82 -51.78 35.71
C LYS A 528 4.15 -51.09 35.48
N ALA A 529 4.57 -50.95 34.22
CA ALA A 529 5.76 -50.18 33.87
C ALA A 529 5.53 -48.66 33.90
N ASP A 530 4.37 -48.19 34.38
CA ASP A 530 4.10 -46.77 34.57
C ASP A 530 4.83 -46.25 35.81
N THR A 531 5.63 -45.21 35.63
CA THR A 531 6.42 -44.60 36.71
C THR A 531 5.77 -43.32 37.24
N SER A 532 4.59 -42.98 36.75
CA SER A 532 3.84 -41.79 37.15
C SER A 532 2.77 -42.08 38.20
N ASP A 533 2.82 -43.27 38.82
CA ASP A 533 1.86 -43.74 39.83
C ASP A 533 0.41 -43.44 39.43
N THR A 534 0.06 -43.63 38.16
CA THR A 534 -1.29 -43.31 37.67
C THR A 534 -2.28 -44.42 37.98
N PHE A 535 -1.80 -45.68 38.04
CA PHE A 535 -2.63 -46.87 38.19
C PHE A 535 -2.42 -47.51 39.56
N ILE A 536 -3.51 -47.90 40.22
CA ILE A 536 -3.51 -48.73 41.42
C ILE A 536 -3.90 -50.15 41.03
N PHE A 537 -3.21 -51.14 41.61
CA PHE A 537 -3.48 -52.56 41.40
C PHE A 537 -4.07 -53.17 42.67
N PHE A 538 -5.22 -53.81 42.53
CA PHE A 538 -5.96 -54.49 43.59
C PHE A 538 -5.87 -56.00 43.43
N ASN A 539 -6.31 -56.74 44.45
CA ASN A 539 -6.49 -58.18 44.38
C ASN A 539 -7.46 -58.56 43.23
N ASN A 540 -7.41 -59.82 42.80
CA ASN A 540 -8.23 -60.34 41.68
C ASN A 540 -8.01 -59.64 40.32
N SER A 541 -6.80 -59.11 40.06
CA SER A 541 -6.44 -58.45 38.80
C SER A 541 -7.29 -57.22 38.45
N GLN A 542 -7.79 -56.52 39.47
CA GLN A 542 -8.53 -55.27 39.32
C GLN A 542 -7.58 -54.07 39.31
N ILE A 543 -7.87 -53.08 38.47
CA ILE A 543 -7.04 -51.91 38.23
C ILE A 543 -7.90 -50.65 38.36
N GLY A 544 -7.42 -49.70 39.16
CA GLY A 544 -8.02 -48.39 39.35
C GLY A 544 -7.05 -47.24 39.08
N LEU A 545 -7.48 -46.02 39.39
CA LEU A 545 -6.66 -44.81 39.27
C LEU A 545 -6.31 -44.25 40.65
N THR A 546 -5.08 -43.77 40.83
CA THR A 546 -4.63 -43.19 42.11
C THR A 546 -5.43 -41.98 42.58
N GLN A 547 -6.00 -41.23 41.64
CA GLN A 547 -6.81 -40.05 41.92
C GLN A 547 -8.26 -40.37 42.34
N ILE A 548 -8.67 -41.65 42.34
CA ILE A 548 -10.01 -42.08 42.75
C ILE A 548 -9.89 -42.84 44.07
N THR A 549 -10.72 -42.48 45.05
CA THR A 549 -10.79 -43.18 46.33
C THR A 549 -11.67 -44.42 46.19
N TYR A 550 -11.14 -45.59 46.55
CA TYR A 550 -11.85 -46.86 46.49
C TYR A 550 -12.07 -47.43 47.91
N PRO A 551 -13.18 -48.15 48.17
CA PRO A 551 -13.41 -48.89 49.40
C PRO A 551 -12.27 -49.85 49.77
N GLU A 552 -11.97 -50.01 51.07
CA GLU A 552 -10.92 -50.92 51.56
C GLU A 552 -11.16 -52.39 51.18
N ALA A 553 -12.42 -52.76 50.91
CA ALA A 553 -12.84 -54.11 50.52
C ALA A 553 -12.13 -54.66 49.26
N TYR A 554 -11.60 -53.80 48.39
CA TYR A 554 -10.92 -54.22 47.18
C TYR A 554 -9.52 -54.81 47.43
N GLY A 555 -8.87 -54.47 48.56
CA GLY A 555 -7.56 -55.00 48.97
C GLY A 555 -6.43 -54.65 47.98
N LEU A 556 -5.47 -53.83 48.42
CA LEU A 556 -4.31 -53.49 47.57
C LEU A 556 -3.44 -54.71 47.31
N GLN A 557 -3.04 -54.89 46.04
CA GLN A 557 -2.07 -55.90 45.69
C GLN A 557 -0.68 -55.44 46.14
N VAL A 558 -0.17 -56.00 47.25
CA VAL A 558 1.21 -55.78 47.67
C VAL A 558 2.13 -56.54 46.72
N GLU A 559 2.74 -55.84 45.77
CA GLU A 559 3.80 -56.44 44.95
C GLU A 559 5.02 -56.73 45.83
N GLN A 560 5.36 -58.00 45.97
CA GLN A 560 6.67 -58.39 46.47
C GLN A 560 7.72 -57.87 45.48
N PRO A 561 8.65 -56.98 45.90
CA PRO A 561 9.68 -56.50 45.00
C PRO A 561 10.51 -57.70 44.55
N VAL A 562 10.40 -58.07 43.27
CA VAL A 562 11.32 -59.04 42.67
C VAL A 562 12.70 -58.40 42.77
N LYS A 563 13.56 -58.90 43.67
CA LYS A 563 14.92 -58.40 43.87
C LYS A 563 15.67 -58.46 42.53
N LYS A 564 15.76 -57.32 41.84
CA LYS A 564 16.54 -57.21 40.61
C LYS A 564 18.01 -57.23 41.00
N ARG A 565 18.81 -58.02 40.29
CA ARG A 565 20.25 -58.01 40.47
C ARG A 565 20.80 -56.60 40.28
N THR A 566 21.63 -56.11 41.20
CA THR A 566 22.37 -54.86 41.04
C THR A 566 23.33 -54.97 39.85
N TRP A 567 23.95 -53.84 39.46
CA TRP A 567 24.95 -53.88 38.38
C TRP A 567 26.12 -54.79 38.78
N GLU A 568 26.54 -54.70 40.04
CA GLU A 568 27.63 -55.45 40.66
C GLU A 568 27.29 -56.95 40.76
N GLU A 569 26.07 -57.29 41.17
CA GLU A 569 25.58 -58.67 41.21
C GLU A 569 25.53 -59.29 39.80
N ASN A 570 25.15 -58.53 38.76
CA ASN A 570 25.19 -59.01 37.38
C ASN A 570 26.60 -59.12 36.82
N TYR A 571 27.49 -58.18 37.16
CA TYR A 571 28.90 -58.21 36.78
C TYR A 571 29.61 -59.44 37.37
N GLN A 572 29.37 -59.73 38.65
CA GLN A 572 29.89 -60.94 39.30
C GLN A 572 29.31 -62.21 38.67
N ALA A 573 28.00 -62.27 38.45
CA ALA A 573 27.37 -63.42 37.79
C ALA A 573 27.90 -63.64 36.37
N MET A 574 28.17 -62.57 35.61
CA MET A 574 28.81 -62.67 34.30
C MET A 574 30.25 -63.16 34.43
N THR A 575 31.02 -62.66 35.39
CA THR A 575 32.41 -63.10 35.63
C THR A 575 32.48 -64.59 35.94
N LEU A 576 31.61 -65.09 36.82
CA LEU A 576 31.51 -66.50 37.17
C LEU A 576 31.07 -67.35 35.97
N PHE A 577 30.11 -66.86 35.18
CA PHE A 577 29.67 -67.55 33.97
C PHE A 577 30.83 -67.71 32.97
N LEU A 578 31.61 -66.64 32.76
CA LEU A 578 32.77 -66.63 31.87
C LEU A 578 33.86 -67.60 32.37
N GLN A 579 34.15 -67.62 33.67
CA GLN A 579 35.10 -68.57 34.28
C GLN A 579 34.64 -70.02 34.10
N LYS A 580 33.35 -70.30 34.29
CA LYS A 580 32.81 -71.66 34.23
C LYS A 580 32.68 -72.20 32.80
N ASN A 581 32.30 -71.35 31.85
CA ASN A 581 31.91 -71.79 30.50
C ASN A 581 32.95 -71.43 29.43
N ASN A 582 33.98 -70.66 29.77
CA ASN A 582 35.04 -70.17 28.89
C ASN A 582 34.53 -69.51 27.59
N ARG A 583 33.37 -68.85 27.66
CA ARG A 583 32.72 -68.16 26.55
C ARG A 583 31.73 -67.13 27.04
N LEU A 584 31.37 -66.19 26.17
CA LEU A 584 30.25 -65.28 26.38
C LEU A 584 28.89 -66.01 26.26
N PRO A 585 27.85 -65.54 26.97
CA PRO A 585 26.50 -66.05 26.80
C PRO A 585 25.97 -65.66 25.41
N LEU A 586 25.20 -66.56 24.79
CA LEU A 586 24.64 -66.42 23.45
C LEU A 586 23.12 -66.27 23.51
N SER A 587 22.52 -65.66 22.48
CA SER A 587 21.06 -65.55 22.37
C SER A 587 20.36 -66.91 22.22
N SER A 588 21.09 -67.92 21.74
CA SER A 588 20.62 -69.29 21.51
C SER A 588 20.78 -70.21 22.74
N ASP A 589 21.35 -69.72 23.84
CA ASP A 589 21.52 -70.51 25.06
C ASP A 589 20.15 -70.90 25.65
N LYS A 590 20.02 -72.17 26.07
CA LYS A 590 18.77 -72.71 26.66
C LYS A 590 18.71 -72.57 28.18
N HIS A 591 19.84 -72.33 28.84
CA HIS A 591 19.91 -72.22 30.29
C HIS A 591 19.49 -70.82 30.75
N LEU A 592 18.61 -70.75 31.75
CA LEU A 592 18.01 -69.50 32.24
C LEU A 592 19.05 -68.44 32.60
N GLU A 593 20.13 -68.88 33.26
CA GLU A 593 21.23 -68.01 33.67
C GLU A 593 21.94 -67.32 32.48
N ALA A 594 22.23 -68.08 31.42
CA ALA A 594 22.88 -67.55 30.22
C ALA A 594 21.98 -66.56 29.49
N ILE A 595 20.67 -66.83 29.42
CA ILE A 595 19.68 -65.92 28.81
C ILE A 595 19.63 -64.58 29.57
N VAL A 596 19.61 -64.63 30.91
CA VAL A 596 19.59 -63.43 31.75
C VAL A 596 20.87 -62.61 31.57
N LEU A 597 22.02 -63.27 31.55
CA LEU A 597 23.33 -62.62 31.36
C LEU A 597 23.49 -62.05 29.95
N TYR A 598 23.03 -62.76 28.91
CA TYR A 598 23.01 -62.24 27.53
C TYR A 598 22.18 -60.96 27.43
N ARG A 599 20.98 -60.95 28.02
CA ARG A 599 20.10 -59.76 28.07
C ARG A 599 20.80 -58.61 28.80
N TRP A 600 21.41 -58.87 29.96
CA TRP A 600 22.15 -57.85 30.68
C TRP A 600 23.31 -57.28 29.85
N MET A 601 24.10 -58.13 29.18
CA MET A 601 25.18 -57.73 28.28
C MET A 601 24.66 -56.84 27.14
N SER A 602 23.55 -57.22 26.49
CA SER A 602 22.94 -56.42 25.42
C SER A 602 22.46 -55.06 25.91
N VAL A 603 21.89 -55.00 27.11
CA VAL A 603 21.45 -53.75 27.73
C VAL A 603 22.66 -52.86 28.04
N GLN A 604 23.73 -53.40 28.62
CA GLN A 604 24.96 -52.64 28.91
C GLN A 604 25.60 -52.05 27.64
N ARG A 605 25.69 -52.83 26.55
CA ARG A 605 26.18 -52.32 25.25
C ARG A 605 25.38 -51.10 24.76
N ASN A 606 24.05 -51.15 24.87
CA ASN A 606 23.18 -50.03 24.50
C ASN A 606 23.30 -48.83 25.44
N LEU A 607 23.43 -49.05 26.75
CA LEU A 607 23.60 -47.97 27.72
C LEU A 607 24.93 -47.24 27.54
N ILE A 608 26.02 -47.98 27.27
CA ILE A 608 27.34 -47.43 26.96
C ILE A 608 27.31 -46.61 25.67
N LYS A 609 26.69 -47.14 24.60
CA LYS A 609 26.53 -46.41 23.33
C LYS A 609 25.80 -45.07 23.50
N ASN A 610 24.87 -45.00 24.45
CA ASN A 610 24.08 -43.80 24.74
C ASN A 610 24.66 -42.93 25.88
N GLY A 611 25.87 -43.23 26.39
CA GLY A 611 26.53 -42.45 27.44
C GLY A 611 25.83 -42.47 28.81
N ARG A 612 25.06 -43.53 29.12
CA ARG A 612 24.24 -43.64 30.35
C ARG A 612 24.84 -44.52 31.44
N VAL A 613 26.14 -44.77 31.39
CA VAL A 613 26.90 -45.61 32.35
C VAL A 613 28.10 -44.80 32.82
N SER A 614 28.48 -44.91 34.09
CA SER A 614 29.70 -44.27 34.60
C SER A 614 30.94 -44.80 33.87
N GLN A 615 31.97 -43.97 33.76
CA GLN A 615 33.21 -44.33 33.08
C GLN A 615 33.83 -45.61 33.70
N GLU A 616 33.86 -45.70 35.03
CA GLU A 616 34.33 -46.88 35.77
C GLU A 616 33.58 -48.17 35.37
N LYS A 617 32.25 -48.15 35.33
CA LYS A 617 31.43 -49.33 34.95
C LYS A 617 31.59 -49.70 33.49
N LYS A 618 31.81 -48.71 32.62
CA LYS A 618 32.11 -48.93 31.20
C LYS A 618 33.45 -49.64 31.04
N ASP A 619 34.48 -49.20 31.76
CA ASP A 619 35.82 -49.78 31.68
C ASP A 619 35.82 -51.22 32.23
N LEU A 620 35.16 -51.46 33.36
CA LEU A 620 34.96 -52.81 33.91
C LEU A 620 34.20 -53.73 32.92
N PHE A 621 33.10 -53.25 32.33
CA PHE A 621 32.34 -54.05 31.38
C PHE A 621 33.13 -54.34 30.09
N GLN A 622 33.89 -53.38 29.58
CA GLN A 622 34.75 -53.57 28.40
C GLN A 622 35.88 -54.57 28.69
N ALA A 623 36.53 -54.46 29.84
CA ALA A 623 37.54 -55.43 30.28
C ALA A 623 36.95 -56.85 30.39
N LEU A 624 35.71 -56.97 30.86
CA LEU A 624 35.01 -58.25 31.00
C LEU A 624 34.72 -58.93 29.65
N ILE A 625 34.25 -58.17 28.65
CA ILE A 625 33.84 -58.73 27.35
C ILE A 625 35.01 -58.89 26.37
N ASN A 626 36.12 -58.16 26.57
CA ASN A 626 37.30 -58.19 25.70
C ASN A 626 38.39 -59.18 26.18
N ARG A 627 38.14 -59.97 27.23
CA ARG A 627 39.05 -61.06 27.59
C ARG A 627 39.13 -62.06 26.44
N ASN A 628 40.35 -62.34 25.96
CA ASN A 628 40.62 -63.50 25.11
C ASN A 628 40.46 -64.76 25.97
N TYR A 629 39.69 -65.73 25.48
CA TYR A 629 39.42 -67.02 26.17
C TYR A 629 40.35 -68.15 25.67
N GLU A 630 41.41 -67.79 24.95
CA GLU A 630 42.49 -68.68 24.55
C GLU A 630 43.58 -68.65 25.62
N ASP A 631 43.49 -69.59 26.59
CA ASP A 631 44.61 -70.24 27.29
C ASP A 631 44.13 -70.83 28.63
N ILE A 632 43.63 -72.07 28.65
CA ILE A 632 43.90 -73.08 29.70
C ILE A 632 43.65 -74.49 29.12
N THR A 633 44.71 -75.12 28.61
CA THR A 633 44.94 -76.57 28.78
C THR A 633 46.27 -76.71 29.48
N SER A 634 46.24 -77.02 30.77
CA SER A 634 47.31 -77.67 31.54
C SER A 634 46.65 -78.35 32.72
#